data_AF-A0A9W8CYZ7-F1
#
_entry.id   AF-A0A9W8CYZ7-F1
#
_cell.length_a   1.000
_cell.length_b   1.000
_cell.length_c   1.000
_cell.angle_alpha   90.00
_cell.angle_beta   90.00
_cell.angle_gamma   90.00
#
_symmetry.space_group_name_H-M   'P 1'
#
loop_
_entity.id
_entity.type
_entity.pdbx_description
1 polymer ?
#
loop_
_entity_poly.entity_id
_entity_poly.type
_entity_poly.pdbx_seq_one_letter_code
_entity_poly.pdbx_strand_id
1 'polypeptide(L)'
;MASNPVAGGGSGRNDEAQQQQQQQQRNVEYILLAEFDIDQGAILKHQYPRPTGADDSYLMLPDGAHARESDWTVFLLNQKAPDETGRVPVGGPALLHVLNLVRTKHDKEVRRGAIVKAMAVCTRHRFIHIYQAILMLALENYYRYPTVDTLAELYNSANEMDLSCMPQLSRHETTILRFSDDHNMFEERFVQLEREKRLLGGLAQDTERLEAPHDSALAELAVGGGGGDDAGAAARRGADAAGRVRASSARNKDRRFFETEIVYSTVKLPIRVPMTVYPEEIGDFSLIQLLTTFSGSLQAQSGSKITHPHLESSGQYTHPVILLMNSLLTQKRVIFLGHGKPAGEVANYVLAAVALGSGGGGVLRGLANRAFPYTNLTNLDTLLSFPGYIAGVTNPAFEEHPEWWDLLCNINTGKITVSPALALPVGAKSQTDALRRSLDSVTLSRNRSFSSRDGKPDKWNNLDTEFVQDLMLAIERHYGEVAIRAKVENYVRRFMSLVPLYEHERTGTTRLGDPTQVASLNGYTISPGDKEVRDHDLAFYQSRIEGFLGTQAYHNAIADYESAQSHNFIRGIDIAHMVYSLRTSTNLDVNEVEAIYKRLDDQVVSDDQVTELLASLPQSQGGLQPLAYGFYHPSPAIRLYTTRLFEKIEGNHAGARYIRSTNFFHQCAFSNLRYAFSC
;
A
#
# COMPACT_ATOMS: atom_id res chain seq x y z
N MET A 1 -25.40 62.93 21.18
CA MET A 1 -25.71 62.31 19.88
C MET A 1 -24.50 61.49 19.45
N ALA A 2 -24.53 60.18 19.69
CA ALA A 2 -23.57 59.25 19.09
C ALA A 2 -24.28 57.89 18.99
N SER A 3 -24.57 57.50 17.77
CA SER A 3 -25.24 56.27 17.35
C SER A 3 -24.20 55.16 17.12
N ASN A 4 -24.46 53.96 17.66
CA ASN A 4 -23.74 52.72 17.34
C ASN A 4 -24.07 52.23 15.92
N PRO A 5 -23.10 51.64 15.18
CA PRO A 5 -23.39 50.79 14.04
C PRO A 5 -23.44 49.30 14.43
N VAL A 6 -24.33 48.58 13.75
CA VAL A 6 -24.67 47.16 13.90
C VAL A 6 -23.62 46.27 13.24
N ALA A 7 -23.26 45.18 13.92
CA ALA A 7 -22.39 44.13 13.39
C ALA A 7 -23.18 43.14 12.50
N GLY A 8 -22.79 43.01 11.23
CA GLY A 8 -23.21 41.94 10.34
C GLY A 8 -21.97 41.31 9.70
N GLY A 9 -21.66 40.06 10.05
CA GLY A 9 -20.45 39.38 9.56
C GLY A 9 -20.24 38.00 10.19
N GLY A 10 -21.23 37.11 10.08
CA GLY A 10 -21.17 35.74 10.65
C GLY A 10 -21.30 34.59 9.65
N SER A 11 -21.63 34.83 8.37
CA SER A 11 -21.95 33.75 7.42
C SER A 11 -20.72 33.10 6.78
N GLY A 12 -19.69 33.87 6.38
CA GLY A 12 -18.65 33.36 5.47
C GLY A 12 -17.66 32.33 6.04
N ARG A 13 -17.44 32.27 7.36
CA ARG A 13 -16.46 31.34 7.96
C ARG A 13 -16.99 29.91 8.12
N ASN A 14 -18.32 29.76 8.28
CA ASN A 14 -18.93 28.43 8.34
C ASN A 14 -19.05 27.82 6.94
N ASP A 15 -19.27 28.64 5.91
CA ASP A 15 -19.34 28.19 4.52
C ASP A 15 -17.99 27.68 4.00
N GLU A 16 -16.86 28.33 4.37
CA GLU A 16 -15.51 27.87 4.00
C GLU A 16 -15.12 26.57 4.72
N ALA A 17 -15.48 26.40 5.99
CA ALA A 17 -15.22 25.17 6.75
C ALA A 17 -16.09 24.00 6.25
N GLN A 18 -17.35 24.25 5.90
CA GLN A 18 -18.24 23.26 5.29
C GLN A 18 -17.82 22.90 3.86
N GLN A 19 -17.34 23.86 3.07
CA GLN A 19 -16.78 23.59 1.73
C GLN A 19 -15.47 22.80 1.80
N GLN A 20 -14.61 23.04 2.80
CA GLN A 20 -13.40 22.26 3.04
C GLN A 20 -13.70 20.84 3.52
N GLN A 21 -14.71 20.66 4.39
CA GLN A 21 -15.19 19.33 4.79
C GLN A 21 -15.88 18.59 3.64
N GLN A 22 -16.69 19.26 2.81
CA GLN A 22 -17.28 18.68 1.60
C GLN A 22 -16.24 18.35 0.53
N GLN A 23 -15.16 19.14 0.40
CA GLN A 23 -14.04 18.80 -0.48
C GLN A 23 -13.24 17.58 0.02
N GLN A 24 -13.24 17.30 1.32
CA GLN A 24 -12.61 16.09 1.89
C GLN A 24 -13.45 14.82 1.69
N GLN A 25 -14.75 14.92 1.40
CA GLN A 25 -15.66 13.78 1.28
C GLN A 25 -15.91 13.30 -0.17
N ARG A 26 -15.31 13.94 -1.19
CA ARG A 26 -15.54 13.55 -2.59
C ARG A 26 -14.67 12.37 -2.99
N ASN A 27 -15.28 11.41 -3.69
CA ASN A 27 -14.58 10.26 -4.25
C ASN A 27 -13.71 10.65 -5.44
N VAL A 28 -14.19 11.57 -6.29
CA VAL A 28 -13.51 12.04 -7.50
C VAL A 28 -13.40 13.57 -7.44
N GLU A 29 -12.19 14.08 -7.64
CA GLU A 29 -11.94 15.52 -7.64
C GLU A 29 -12.15 16.16 -9.01
N TYR A 30 -11.64 15.51 -10.06
CA TYR A 30 -11.70 16.04 -11.43
C TYR A 30 -11.98 14.94 -12.44
N ILE A 31 -12.59 15.35 -13.55
CA ILE A 31 -12.65 14.59 -14.79
C ILE A 31 -12.00 15.42 -15.88
N LEU A 32 -11.10 14.78 -16.60
CA LEU A 32 -10.35 15.39 -17.70
C LEU A 32 -10.77 14.72 -18.99
N LEU A 33 -10.87 15.50 -20.05
CA LEU A 33 -11.09 15.01 -21.40
C LEU A 33 -10.08 15.66 -22.36
N ALA A 34 -9.27 14.82 -23.00
CA ALA A 34 -8.34 15.22 -24.03
C ALA A 34 -8.77 14.67 -25.39
N GLU A 35 -8.51 15.43 -26.44
CA GLU A 35 -8.74 15.04 -27.83
C GLU A 35 -7.46 15.30 -28.64
N PHE A 36 -7.26 14.52 -29.69
CA PHE A 36 -6.15 14.78 -30.63
C PHE A 36 -6.64 15.68 -31.76
N ASP A 37 -6.11 16.90 -31.80
CA ASP A 37 -6.29 17.86 -32.90
C ASP A 37 -5.21 17.67 -33.98
N ILE A 38 -5.60 17.81 -35.25
CA ILE A 38 -4.72 17.56 -36.39
C ILE A 38 -3.63 18.63 -36.53
N ASP A 39 -3.94 19.86 -36.15
CA ASP A 39 -3.12 21.04 -36.33
C ASP A 39 -2.36 21.39 -35.04
N GLN A 40 -2.99 21.19 -33.88
CA GLN A 40 -2.42 21.55 -32.57
C GLN A 40 -1.84 20.34 -31.80
N GLY A 41 -2.16 19.11 -32.19
CA GLY A 41 -1.74 17.90 -31.47
C GLY A 41 -2.67 17.56 -30.30
N ALA A 42 -2.12 17.01 -29.21
CA ALA A 42 -2.90 16.68 -28.03
C ALA A 42 -3.40 17.96 -27.35
N ILE A 43 -4.72 18.06 -27.12
CA ILE A 43 -5.35 19.20 -26.46
C ILE A 43 -6.24 18.75 -25.30
N LEU A 44 -6.16 19.44 -24.17
CA LEU A 44 -7.07 19.24 -23.04
C LEU A 44 -8.35 20.05 -23.28
N LYS A 45 -9.38 19.39 -23.80
CA LYS A 45 -10.59 20.06 -24.29
C LYS A 45 -11.55 20.47 -23.17
N HIS A 46 -11.80 19.56 -22.21
CA HIS A 46 -12.73 19.81 -21.12
C HIS A 46 -12.14 19.36 -19.78
N GLN A 47 -12.44 20.15 -18.74
CA GLN A 47 -12.07 19.87 -17.36
C GLN A 47 -13.31 20.15 -16.50
N TYR A 48 -13.67 19.20 -15.66
CA TYR A 48 -14.86 19.31 -14.80
C TYR A 48 -14.50 18.88 -13.37
N PRO A 49 -15.03 19.55 -12.32
CA PRO A 49 -15.96 20.68 -12.34
C PRO A 49 -15.29 22.05 -12.52
N ARG A 50 -13.97 22.13 -12.32
CA ARG A 50 -13.17 23.35 -12.44
C ARG A 50 -11.85 23.04 -13.15
N PRO A 51 -11.18 24.04 -13.75
CA PRO A 51 -9.85 23.85 -14.31
C PRO A 51 -8.84 23.43 -13.23
N THR A 52 -8.00 22.45 -13.53
CA THR A 52 -6.92 21.95 -12.66
C THR A 52 -5.75 22.93 -12.60
N GLY A 53 -5.57 23.76 -13.64
CA GLY A 53 -4.47 24.73 -13.76
C GLY A 53 -3.18 24.15 -14.36
N ALA A 54 -3.20 22.88 -14.80
CA ALA A 54 -2.11 22.23 -15.52
C ALA A 54 -2.61 21.66 -16.85
N ASP A 55 -1.77 21.67 -17.89
CA ASP A 55 -2.06 21.04 -19.18
C ASP A 55 -1.35 19.69 -19.27
N ASP A 56 -2.06 18.64 -18.86
CA ASP A 56 -1.57 17.26 -18.83
C ASP A 56 -2.05 16.45 -20.05
N SER A 57 -2.46 17.12 -21.14
CA SER A 57 -3.00 16.50 -22.35
C SER A 57 -2.08 15.43 -22.95
N TYR A 58 -0.77 15.65 -22.90
CA TYR A 58 0.23 14.71 -23.43
C TYR A 58 0.39 13.44 -22.58
N LEU A 59 0.03 13.46 -21.29
CA LEU A 59 -0.01 12.26 -20.44
C LEU A 59 -1.29 11.44 -20.66
N MET A 60 -2.36 12.14 -21.06
CA MET A 60 -3.63 11.50 -21.42
C MET A 60 -3.60 10.86 -22.81
N LEU A 61 -2.76 11.32 -23.73
CA LEU A 61 -2.64 10.79 -25.09
C LEU A 61 -1.20 10.30 -25.32
N PRO A 62 -0.84 9.12 -24.81
CA PRO A 62 0.53 8.63 -24.82
C PRO A 62 1.05 8.38 -26.25
N ASP A 63 2.36 8.46 -26.42
CA ASP A 63 3.03 8.18 -27.69
C ASP A 63 2.67 6.77 -28.19
N GLY A 64 2.18 6.68 -29.42
CA GLY A 64 1.76 5.42 -30.03
C GLY A 64 0.32 4.97 -29.73
N ALA A 65 -0.49 5.78 -29.01
CA ALA A 65 -1.91 5.46 -28.76
C ALA A 65 -2.73 5.23 -30.04
N HIS A 66 -2.38 5.91 -31.13
CA HIS A 66 -3.05 5.80 -32.43
C HIS A 66 -2.87 4.42 -33.11
N ALA A 67 -1.87 3.64 -32.70
CA ALA A 67 -1.62 2.30 -33.24
C ALA A 67 -2.51 1.21 -32.59
N ARG A 68 -3.35 1.59 -31.61
CA ARG A 68 -4.14 0.68 -30.79
C ARG A 68 -5.59 1.15 -30.71
N GLU A 69 -6.51 0.20 -30.52
CA GLU A 69 -7.93 0.51 -30.32
C GLU A 69 -8.17 1.21 -28.97
N SER A 70 -7.47 0.78 -27.93
CA SER A 70 -7.51 1.41 -26.61
C SER A 70 -6.22 1.19 -25.83
N ASP A 71 -5.93 2.11 -24.92
CA ASP A 71 -4.84 2.00 -23.94
C ASP A 71 -5.30 2.62 -22.61
N TRP A 72 -4.82 2.05 -21.50
CA TRP A 72 -5.05 2.58 -20.16
C TRP A 72 -3.76 3.25 -19.71
N THR A 73 -3.82 4.46 -19.17
CA THR A 73 -2.64 5.08 -18.55
C THR A 73 -2.93 5.48 -17.13
N VAL A 74 -1.91 5.38 -16.29
CA VAL A 74 -1.92 5.90 -14.93
C VAL A 74 -0.86 6.97 -14.85
N PHE A 75 -1.19 8.12 -14.28
CA PHE A 75 -0.23 9.17 -13.96
C PHE A 75 -0.67 9.89 -12.69
N LEU A 76 0.25 10.64 -12.09
CA LEU A 76 0.03 11.31 -10.82
C LEU A 76 0.09 12.82 -11.01
N LEU A 77 -0.80 13.55 -10.37
CA LEU A 77 -0.82 15.02 -10.37
C LEU A 77 -0.46 15.57 -8.99
N ASN A 78 -0.05 16.84 -8.96
CA ASN A 78 0.39 17.57 -7.75
C ASN A 78 1.64 16.97 -7.09
N GLN A 79 2.50 16.32 -7.89
CA GLN A 79 3.81 15.89 -7.43
C GLN A 79 4.69 17.09 -7.14
N LYS A 80 5.46 17.04 -6.06
CA LYS A 80 6.33 18.13 -5.63
C LYS A 80 7.75 17.61 -5.53
N ALA A 81 8.65 18.26 -6.25
CA ALA A 81 10.07 18.04 -6.05
C ALA A 81 10.44 18.47 -4.62
N PRO A 82 11.31 17.72 -3.94
CA PRO A 82 11.86 18.16 -2.66
C PRO A 82 12.72 19.41 -2.86
N ASP A 83 12.70 20.32 -1.89
CA ASP A 83 13.55 21.52 -1.88
C ASP A 83 15.05 21.13 -1.77
N GLU A 84 15.97 22.09 -1.96
CA GLU A 84 17.43 21.87 -1.85
C GLU A 84 17.88 21.22 -0.53
N THR A 85 17.06 21.33 0.53
CA THR A 85 17.30 20.70 1.84
C THR A 85 16.78 19.25 1.93
N GLY A 86 16.27 18.69 0.84
CA GLY A 86 15.68 17.34 0.79
C GLY A 86 14.37 17.23 1.56
N ARG A 87 13.64 18.35 1.74
CA ARG A 87 12.33 18.38 2.38
C ARG A 87 11.26 18.64 1.33
N VAL A 88 10.18 17.87 1.38
CA VAL A 88 9.00 18.14 0.54
C VAL A 88 8.25 19.34 1.13
N PRO A 89 7.89 20.36 0.32
CA PRO A 89 7.14 21.53 0.79
C PRO A 89 5.86 21.14 1.54
N VAL A 90 5.76 21.57 2.80
CA VAL A 90 4.60 21.33 3.66
C VAL A 90 3.53 22.36 3.32
N GLY A 91 2.69 22.05 2.32
CA GLY A 91 1.59 22.91 1.88
C GLY A 91 1.25 22.74 0.39
N GLY A 92 -0.03 22.83 0.02
CA GLY A 92 -0.54 22.69 -1.35
C GLY A 92 -1.42 21.44 -1.56
N PRO A 93 -1.96 21.23 -2.78
CA PRO A 93 -2.91 20.15 -3.03
C PRO A 93 -2.29 18.77 -2.84
N ALA A 94 -3.11 17.79 -2.42
CA ALA A 94 -2.70 16.42 -2.20
C ALA A 94 -2.36 15.72 -3.53
N LEU A 95 -1.52 14.67 -3.46
CA LEU A 95 -1.22 13.81 -4.59
C LEU A 95 -2.53 13.21 -5.14
N LEU A 96 -2.77 13.37 -6.44
CA LEU A 96 -3.93 12.80 -7.11
C LEU A 96 -3.50 11.66 -8.02
N HIS A 97 -4.22 10.56 -7.93
CA HIS A 97 -4.06 9.41 -8.80
C HIS A 97 -5.02 9.56 -9.98
N VAL A 98 -4.49 9.48 -11.19
CA VAL A 98 -5.28 9.64 -12.41
C VAL A 98 -5.32 8.31 -13.15
N LEU A 99 -6.53 7.80 -13.36
CA LEU A 99 -6.78 6.70 -14.28
C LEU A 99 -7.33 7.28 -15.58
N ASN A 100 -6.63 7.06 -16.67
CA ASN A 100 -6.99 7.55 -17.99
C ASN A 100 -7.26 6.39 -18.95
N LEU A 101 -8.31 6.55 -19.76
CA LEU A 101 -8.66 5.65 -20.84
C LEU A 101 -8.56 6.40 -22.16
N VAL A 102 -7.74 5.89 -23.06
CA VAL A 102 -7.65 6.37 -24.44
C VAL A 102 -8.33 5.37 -25.35
N ARG A 103 -9.13 5.88 -26.29
CA ARG A 103 -9.74 5.04 -27.33
C ARG A 103 -9.56 5.71 -28.68
N THR A 104 -9.19 4.91 -29.67
CA THR A 104 -9.06 5.29 -31.07
C THR A 104 -10.19 4.64 -31.86
N LYS A 105 -10.98 5.43 -32.58
CA LYS A 105 -11.98 4.91 -33.53
C LYS A 105 -11.58 5.30 -34.94
N HIS A 106 -11.39 4.30 -35.81
CA HIS A 106 -11.13 4.54 -37.22
C HIS A 106 -12.40 5.02 -37.92
N ASP A 107 -12.29 6.16 -38.59
CA ASP A 107 -13.37 6.78 -39.34
C ASP A 107 -12.83 7.34 -40.65
N LYS A 108 -13.34 6.83 -41.77
CA LYS A 108 -12.89 7.21 -43.12
C LYS A 108 -13.36 8.61 -43.52
N GLU A 109 -14.36 9.16 -42.83
CA GLU A 109 -14.89 10.50 -43.10
C GLU A 109 -13.99 11.61 -42.52
N VAL A 110 -13.12 11.26 -41.58
CA VAL A 110 -12.21 12.21 -40.91
C VAL A 110 -10.86 12.27 -41.63
N ARG A 111 -10.27 13.47 -41.73
CA ARG A 111 -9.01 13.76 -42.46
C ARG A 111 -7.84 12.81 -42.18
N ARG A 112 -7.70 12.29 -40.95
CA ARG A 112 -6.63 11.33 -40.57
C ARG A 112 -7.08 9.87 -40.52
N GLY A 113 -8.32 9.55 -40.91
CA GLY A 113 -8.83 8.19 -40.89
C GLY A 113 -9.13 7.63 -39.49
N ALA A 114 -8.98 8.43 -38.44
CA ALA A 114 -9.24 8.05 -37.05
C ALA A 114 -9.53 9.26 -36.15
N ILE A 115 -10.33 9.04 -35.12
CA ILE A 115 -10.63 9.96 -34.03
C ILE A 115 -10.04 9.36 -32.75
N VAL A 116 -9.20 10.13 -32.05
CA VAL A 116 -8.59 9.72 -30.78
C VAL A 116 -9.09 10.64 -29.67
N LYS A 117 -9.67 10.03 -28.64
CA LYS A 117 -10.18 10.73 -27.45
C LYS A 117 -9.75 9.99 -26.19
N ALA A 118 -9.48 10.76 -25.15
CA ALA A 118 -9.08 10.25 -23.85
C ALA A 118 -9.95 10.87 -22.75
N MET A 119 -10.34 10.06 -21.78
CA MET A 119 -11.11 10.49 -20.61
C MET A 119 -10.46 9.94 -19.35
N ALA A 120 -10.27 10.79 -18.36
CA ALA A 120 -9.59 10.44 -17.12
C ALA A 120 -10.38 10.83 -15.87
N VAL A 121 -10.26 10.00 -14.84
CA VAL A 121 -10.77 10.24 -13.48
C VAL A 121 -9.60 10.54 -12.57
N CYS A 122 -9.64 11.69 -11.88
CA CYS A 122 -8.66 12.09 -10.89
C CYS A 122 -9.24 11.91 -9.47
N THR A 123 -8.59 11.09 -8.66
CA THR A 123 -9.08 10.72 -7.31
C THR A 123 -7.93 10.69 -6.29
N ARG A 124 -8.29 10.86 -5.01
CA ARG A 124 -7.38 10.59 -3.88
C ARG A 124 -7.31 9.10 -3.54
N HIS A 125 -8.27 8.32 -4.01
CA HIS A 125 -8.32 6.89 -3.77
C HIS A 125 -7.16 6.18 -4.46
N ARG A 126 -6.63 5.17 -3.80
CA ARG A 126 -5.53 4.35 -4.31
C ARG A 126 -6.01 3.22 -5.21
N PHE A 127 -7.22 2.72 -4.96
CA PHE A 127 -7.88 1.68 -5.73
C PHE A 127 -8.50 2.21 -7.03
N ILE A 128 -7.72 2.93 -7.84
CA ILE A 128 -8.22 3.62 -9.05
C ILE A 128 -8.90 2.69 -10.08
N HIS A 129 -8.55 1.40 -10.08
CA HIS A 129 -9.10 0.38 -11.00
C HIS A 129 -10.62 0.26 -10.92
N ILE A 130 -11.25 0.61 -9.78
CA ILE A 130 -12.71 0.54 -9.64
C ILE A 130 -13.45 1.42 -10.67
N TYR A 131 -12.79 2.47 -11.18
CA TYR A 131 -13.40 3.40 -12.13
C TYR A 131 -13.30 2.95 -13.59
N GLN A 132 -12.65 1.82 -13.89
CA GLN A 132 -12.47 1.35 -15.27
C GLN A 132 -13.82 1.12 -16.00
N ALA A 133 -14.76 0.44 -15.34
CA ALA A 133 -16.06 0.11 -15.95
C ALA A 133 -16.88 1.37 -16.30
N ILE A 134 -16.93 2.33 -15.38
CA ILE A 134 -17.69 3.57 -15.60
C ILE A 134 -17.01 4.49 -16.62
N LEU A 135 -15.66 4.55 -16.64
CA LEU A 135 -14.90 5.30 -17.64
C LEU A 135 -15.14 4.76 -19.06
N MET A 136 -15.16 3.43 -19.22
CA MET A 136 -15.45 2.80 -20.52
C MET A 136 -16.85 3.20 -21.04
N LEU A 137 -17.85 3.18 -20.16
CA LEU A 137 -19.23 3.51 -20.51
C LEU A 137 -19.39 5.01 -20.81
N ALA A 138 -18.78 5.87 -19.99
CA ALA A 138 -18.84 7.31 -20.16
C ALA A 138 -18.12 7.81 -21.42
N LEU A 139 -16.93 7.27 -21.72
CA LEU A 139 -16.22 7.61 -22.95
C LEU A 139 -17.00 7.14 -24.18
N GLU A 140 -17.65 5.97 -24.13
CA GLU A 140 -18.50 5.52 -25.22
C GLU A 140 -19.73 6.43 -25.43
N ASN A 141 -20.37 6.87 -24.35
CA ASN A 141 -21.47 7.83 -24.41
C ASN A 141 -21.00 9.18 -24.99
N TYR A 142 -19.83 9.67 -24.60
CA TYR A 142 -19.26 10.89 -25.16
C TYR A 142 -18.92 10.77 -26.66
N TYR A 143 -18.54 9.58 -27.14
CA TYR A 143 -18.38 9.33 -28.58
C TYR A 143 -19.72 9.42 -29.33
N ARG A 144 -20.84 9.06 -28.71
CA ARG A 144 -22.18 9.16 -29.33
C ARG A 144 -22.74 10.57 -29.24
N TYR A 145 -22.52 11.24 -28.11
CA TYR A 145 -23.04 12.57 -27.80
C TYR A 145 -21.95 13.43 -27.13
N PRO A 146 -21.12 14.16 -27.91
CA PRO A 146 -19.98 14.91 -27.39
C PRO A 146 -20.44 16.17 -26.65
N THR A 147 -20.88 16.01 -25.41
CA THR A 147 -21.43 17.08 -24.55
C THR A 147 -20.71 17.10 -23.20
N VAL A 148 -20.59 18.29 -22.61
CA VAL A 148 -20.00 18.47 -21.26
C VAL A 148 -20.88 17.81 -20.19
N ASP A 149 -22.17 17.66 -20.47
CA ASP A 149 -23.12 16.99 -19.57
C ASP A 149 -22.73 15.54 -19.29
N THR A 150 -22.12 14.82 -20.25
CA THR A 150 -21.61 13.46 -20.00
C THR A 150 -20.49 13.43 -18.96
N LEU A 151 -19.63 14.45 -18.92
CA LEU A 151 -18.58 14.58 -17.89
C LEU A 151 -19.22 14.90 -16.54
N ALA A 152 -20.23 15.77 -16.52
CA ALA A 152 -20.96 16.10 -15.30
C ALA A 152 -21.71 14.88 -14.73
N GLU A 153 -22.34 14.09 -15.59
CA GLU A 153 -23.00 12.83 -15.22
C GLU A 153 -21.99 11.84 -14.64
N LEU A 154 -20.84 11.66 -15.29
CA LEU A 154 -19.75 10.79 -14.78
C LEU A 154 -19.26 11.28 -13.41
N TYR A 155 -19.07 12.59 -13.24
CA TYR A 155 -18.61 13.18 -11.99
C TYR A 155 -19.59 12.95 -10.84
N ASN A 156 -20.87 13.21 -11.10
CA ASN A 156 -21.93 13.05 -10.11
C ASN A 156 -22.08 11.58 -9.75
N SER A 157 -22.17 10.69 -10.76
CA SER A 157 -22.29 9.24 -10.56
C SER A 157 -21.13 8.67 -9.72
N ALA A 158 -19.89 9.07 -10.02
CA ALA A 158 -18.73 8.59 -9.27
C ALA A 158 -18.68 9.12 -7.81
N ASN A 159 -19.20 10.32 -7.57
CA ASN A 159 -19.28 10.92 -6.24
C ASN A 159 -20.50 10.49 -5.42
N GLU A 160 -21.57 10.04 -6.07
CA GLU A 160 -22.76 9.42 -5.45
C GLU A 160 -22.47 8.00 -4.95
N MET A 161 -21.35 7.41 -5.34
CA MET A 161 -20.91 6.10 -4.83
C MET A 161 -20.83 6.13 -3.30
N ASP A 162 -21.68 5.34 -2.68
CA ASP A 162 -21.83 5.32 -1.24
C ASP A 162 -20.79 4.43 -0.57
N LEU A 163 -19.94 5.06 0.24
CA LEU A 163 -18.91 4.42 1.06
C LEU A 163 -19.19 4.55 2.56
N SER A 164 -20.38 5.02 2.96
CA SER A 164 -20.72 5.28 4.38
C SER A 164 -20.63 4.05 5.28
N CYS A 165 -20.96 2.86 4.76
CA CYS A 165 -20.85 1.60 5.49
C CYS A 165 -19.47 0.94 5.41
N MET A 166 -18.48 1.61 4.82
CA MET A 166 -17.12 1.07 4.71
C MET A 166 -16.37 1.29 6.04
N PRO A 167 -15.95 0.23 6.76
CA PRO A 167 -15.23 0.39 8.02
C PRO A 167 -13.88 1.07 7.84
N GLN A 168 -13.53 1.98 8.74
CA GLN A 168 -12.19 2.55 8.81
C GLN A 168 -11.30 1.62 9.64
N LEU A 169 -10.49 0.80 8.96
CA LEU A 169 -9.58 -0.13 9.61
C LEU A 169 -8.26 0.58 9.94
N SER A 170 -7.74 0.32 11.13
CA SER A 170 -6.37 0.71 11.50
C SER A 170 -5.34 -0.01 10.61
N ARG A 171 -4.07 0.44 10.67
CA ARG A 171 -2.96 -0.23 9.98
C ARG A 171 -2.85 -1.70 10.39
N HIS A 172 -2.96 -1.98 11.70
CA HIS A 172 -2.88 -3.33 12.25
C HIS A 172 -4.05 -4.21 11.79
N GLU A 173 -5.29 -3.69 11.84
CA GLU A 173 -6.47 -4.42 11.33
C GLU A 173 -6.37 -4.68 9.82
N THR A 174 -5.89 -3.70 9.05
CA THR A 174 -5.65 -3.86 7.61
C THR A 174 -4.64 -4.97 7.34
N THR A 175 -3.53 -5.02 8.09
CA THR A 175 -2.53 -6.08 8.00
C THR A 175 -3.11 -7.45 8.37
N ILE A 176 -3.91 -7.53 9.44
CA ILE A 176 -4.59 -8.77 9.85
C ILE A 176 -5.52 -9.25 8.72
N LEU A 177 -6.39 -8.38 8.20
CA LEU A 177 -7.32 -8.72 7.13
C LEU A 177 -6.60 -9.18 5.85
N ARG A 178 -5.47 -8.53 5.53
CA ARG A 178 -4.62 -8.86 4.37
C ARG A 178 -4.05 -10.28 4.42
N PHE A 179 -3.62 -10.71 5.60
CA PHE A 179 -2.94 -12.00 5.78
C PHE A 179 -3.79 -13.05 6.49
N SER A 180 -5.07 -12.77 6.71
CA SER A 180 -6.00 -13.75 7.27
C SER A 180 -6.48 -14.71 6.20
N ASP A 181 -6.62 -15.98 6.57
CA ASP A 181 -7.26 -17.00 5.72
C ASP A 181 -8.79 -16.91 5.80
N ASP A 182 -9.33 -16.32 6.89
CA ASP A 182 -10.76 -16.13 7.11
C ASP A 182 -11.29 -14.94 6.29
N HIS A 183 -12.16 -15.23 5.33
CA HIS A 183 -12.79 -14.22 4.47
C HIS A 183 -13.78 -13.34 5.23
N ASN A 184 -14.24 -13.75 6.41
CA ASN A 184 -15.21 -13.00 7.21
C ASN A 184 -14.55 -12.18 8.33
N MET A 185 -13.23 -12.04 8.35
CA MET A 185 -12.51 -11.26 9.38
C MET A 185 -13.07 -9.83 9.49
N PHE A 186 -13.30 -9.36 10.71
CA PHE A 186 -13.93 -8.07 11.04
C PHE A 186 -15.37 -7.85 10.54
N GLU A 187 -16.09 -8.92 10.15
CA GLU A 187 -17.49 -8.83 9.70
C GLU A 187 -18.40 -8.03 10.64
N GLU A 188 -18.19 -8.14 11.95
CA GLU A 188 -18.93 -7.40 12.97
C GLU A 188 -18.94 -5.88 12.75
N ARG A 189 -17.85 -5.30 12.24
CA ARG A 189 -17.74 -3.86 11.95
C ARG A 189 -18.68 -3.45 10.81
N PHE A 190 -18.74 -4.26 9.76
CA PHE A 190 -19.63 -4.02 8.62
C PHE A 190 -21.09 -4.10 9.06
N VAL A 191 -21.44 -5.14 9.84
CA VAL A 191 -22.80 -5.33 10.35
C VAL A 191 -23.21 -4.19 11.28
N GLN A 192 -22.29 -3.69 12.10
CA GLN A 192 -22.53 -2.55 12.99
C GLN A 192 -22.88 -1.28 12.19
N LEU A 193 -22.08 -0.93 11.19
CA LEU A 193 -22.32 0.25 10.35
C LEU A 193 -23.60 0.13 9.52
N GLU A 194 -23.87 -1.06 8.95
CA GLU A 194 -25.12 -1.32 8.24
C GLU A 194 -26.34 -1.15 9.16
N ARG A 195 -26.23 -1.57 10.44
CA ARG A 195 -27.28 -1.43 11.44
C ARG A 195 -27.49 0.04 11.83
N GLU A 196 -26.41 0.76 12.10
CA GLU A 196 -26.44 2.17 12.45
C GLU A 196 -27.09 3.00 11.34
N LYS A 197 -26.68 2.79 10.09
CA LYS A 197 -27.28 3.44 8.93
C LYS A 197 -28.78 3.17 8.80
N ARG A 198 -29.24 1.95 9.06
CA ARG A 198 -30.69 1.61 9.05
C ARG A 198 -31.45 2.35 10.14
N LEU A 199 -30.87 2.48 11.33
CA LEU A 199 -31.49 3.22 12.44
C LEU A 199 -31.60 4.72 12.10
N LEU A 200 -30.53 5.31 11.58
CA LEU A 200 -30.53 6.72 11.14
C LEU A 200 -31.55 6.97 10.01
N GLY A 201 -31.64 6.05 9.04
CA GLY A 201 -32.63 6.14 7.97
C GLY A 201 -34.08 6.03 8.46
N GLY A 202 -34.34 5.20 9.48
CA GLY A 202 -35.66 5.11 10.12
C GLY A 202 -36.04 6.39 10.85
N LEU A 203 -35.09 6.96 11.61
CA LEU A 203 -35.29 8.24 12.30
C LEU A 203 -35.59 9.37 11.31
N ALA A 204 -34.84 9.46 10.21
CA ALA A 204 -35.07 10.47 9.17
C ALA A 204 -36.50 10.40 8.60
N GLN A 205 -36.97 9.20 8.25
CA GLN A 205 -38.34 8.98 7.77
C GLN A 205 -39.40 9.34 8.80
N ASP A 206 -39.14 9.12 10.09
CA ASP A 206 -40.06 9.49 11.16
C ASP A 206 -40.10 11.02 11.37
N THR A 207 -38.98 11.74 11.23
CA THR A 207 -38.94 13.22 11.19
C THR A 207 -39.68 13.79 9.97
N GLU A 208 -39.47 13.25 8.76
CA GLU A 208 -40.18 13.70 7.55
C GLU A 208 -41.70 13.48 7.66
N ARG A 209 -42.14 12.43 8.38
CA ARG A 209 -43.56 12.20 8.71
C ARG A 209 -44.12 13.19 9.71
N LEU A 210 -43.30 13.72 10.62
CA LEU A 210 -43.70 14.73 11.60
C LEU A 210 -43.69 16.16 11.01
N GLU A 211 -42.91 16.40 9.95
CA GLU A 211 -42.81 17.69 9.26
C GLU A 211 -43.75 17.84 8.04
N ALA A 212 -44.48 16.79 7.66
CA ALA A 212 -45.53 16.90 6.65
C ALA A 212 -46.70 17.79 7.15
N PRO A 213 -47.13 18.82 6.40
CA PRO A 213 -48.13 19.77 6.87
C PRO A 213 -49.50 19.10 7.09
N HIS A 214 -50.05 19.32 8.28
CA HIS A 214 -51.40 18.97 8.72
C HIS A 214 -52.48 19.77 7.97
N ASP A 215 -52.67 19.56 6.65
CA ASP A 215 -53.76 20.22 5.89
C ASP A 215 -54.99 19.34 5.62
N SER A 216 -55.00 18.06 6.02
CA SER A 216 -56.15 17.16 5.78
C SER A 216 -57.02 16.86 7.01
N ALA A 217 -56.77 17.47 8.16
CA ALA A 217 -57.54 17.21 9.39
C ALA A 217 -58.80 18.09 9.56
N LEU A 218 -59.11 18.99 8.62
CA LEU A 218 -60.28 19.88 8.69
C LEU A 218 -61.40 19.55 7.69
N ALA A 219 -61.26 18.51 6.85
CA ALA A 219 -62.21 18.20 5.78
C ALA A 219 -63.24 17.09 6.12
N GLU A 220 -63.08 16.35 7.24
CA GLU A 220 -63.97 15.23 7.58
C GLU A 220 -65.12 15.57 8.57
N LEU A 221 -65.35 16.85 8.90
CA LEU A 221 -66.45 17.28 9.77
C LEU A 221 -67.64 17.91 9.03
N ALA A 222 -67.71 17.82 7.69
CA ALA A 222 -68.73 18.51 6.91
C ALA A 222 -69.36 17.66 5.79
N VAL A 223 -69.81 16.44 6.07
CA VAL A 223 -70.97 15.85 5.37
C VAL A 223 -71.72 14.92 6.34
N GLY A 224 -72.86 15.40 6.86
CA GLY A 224 -73.85 14.56 7.50
C GLY A 224 -75.01 14.24 6.55
N GLY A 225 -75.53 13.01 6.62
CA GLY A 225 -76.94 12.73 6.29
C GLY A 225 -77.25 11.46 5.48
N GLY A 226 -77.72 10.41 6.18
CA GLY A 226 -78.53 9.27 5.69
C GLY A 226 -77.72 8.05 5.21
N GLY A 227 -77.97 6.80 5.60
CA GLY A 227 -79.03 6.14 6.36
C GLY A 227 -79.16 4.70 5.83
N GLY A 228 -79.20 3.68 6.70
CA GLY A 228 -79.70 2.32 6.40
C GLY A 228 -78.66 1.21 6.20
N ASP A 229 -78.45 0.42 7.26
CA ASP A 229 -78.43 -1.05 7.37
C ASP A 229 -77.81 -1.90 6.24
N ASP A 230 -76.79 -2.71 6.55
CA ASP A 230 -76.98 -4.17 6.73
C ASP A 230 -75.74 -4.88 7.32
N ALA A 231 -76.00 -5.97 8.03
CA ALA A 231 -75.05 -6.76 8.79
C ALA A 231 -74.35 -7.86 7.96
N GLY A 232 -73.16 -8.31 8.40
CA GLY A 232 -72.77 -9.72 8.22
C GLY A 232 -71.37 -10.05 7.67
N ALA A 233 -70.47 -10.39 8.60
CA ALA A 233 -69.61 -11.58 8.57
C ALA A 233 -68.30 -11.65 7.73
N ALA A 234 -67.30 -12.22 8.44
CA ALA A 234 -66.23 -13.12 7.97
C ALA A 234 -64.90 -12.54 7.46
N ALA A 235 -63.98 -12.37 8.41
CA ALA A 235 -62.66 -13.02 8.46
C ALA A 235 -61.95 -13.37 7.14
N ARG A 236 -60.80 -12.72 6.88
CA ARG A 236 -59.60 -13.41 6.39
C ARG A 236 -58.33 -12.83 7.00
N ARG A 237 -57.64 -13.68 7.78
CA ARG A 237 -56.22 -13.57 8.11
C ARG A 237 -55.42 -13.59 6.81
N GLY A 238 -54.51 -12.64 6.65
CA GLY A 238 -53.39 -12.69 5.72
C GLY A 238 -52.17 -12.16 6.46
N ALA A 239 -51.34 -13.07 6.98
CA ALA A 239 -50.08 -12.74 7.60
C ALA A 239 -49.12 -12.25 6.50
N ASP A 240 -48.64 -11.02 6.60
CA ASP A 240 -47.60 -10.48 5.72
C ASP A 240 -46.27 -11.20 5.98
N ALA A 241 -46.08 -12.27 5.22
CA ALA A 241 -44.84 -12.98 5.01
C ALA A 241 -43.88 -12.18 4.09
N ALA A 242 -43.66 -10.89 4.38
CA ALA A 242 -42.74 -10.01 3.64
C ALA A 242 -41.46 -9.65 4.43
N GLY A 243 -41.26 -10.22 5.63
CA GLY A 243 -40.16 -9.88 6.53
C GLY A 243 -38.92 -10.78 6.48
N ARG A 244 -38.77 -11.71 5.52
CA ARG A 244 -37.76 -12.80 5.63
C ARG A 244 -36.84 -13.06 4.44
N VAL A 245 -36.72 -12.14 3.46
CA VAL A 245 -35.98 -12.42 2.21
C VAL A 245 -34.60 -11.74 2.08
N ARG A 246 -34.04 -11.07 3.10
CA ARG A 246 -32.67 -10.49 2.97
C ARG A 246 -31.66 -10.75 4.10
N ALA A 247 -31.96 -11.67 5.03
CA ALA A 247 -30.97 -12.09 6.05
C ALA A 247 -30.05 -13.24 5.60
N SER A 248 -30.30 -13.85 4.43
CA SER A 248 -29.54 -15.02 3.94
C SER A 248 -28.27 -14.68 3.14
N SER A 249 -28.00 -13.41 2.83
CA SER A 249 -26.83 -13.01 2.02
C SER A 249 -25.56 -12.70 2.83
N ALA A 250 -25.62 -12.66 4.16
CA ALA A 250 -24.47 -12.27 4.99
C ALA A 250 -23.40 -13.37 5.12
N ARG A 251 -23.76 -14.65 4.96
CA ARG A 251 -22.94 -15.77 5.43
C ARG A 251 -21.70 -16.14 4.60
N ASN A 252 -21.37 -15.44 3.51
CA ASN A 252 -20.24 -15.77 2.63
C ASN A 252 -19.66 -14.54 1.88
N LYS A 253 -19.69 -13.35 2.49
CA LYS A 253 -19.11 -12.15 1.85
C LYS A 253 -17.64 -12.01 2.22
N ASP A 254 -16.75 -12.03 1.22
CA ASP A 254 -15.33 -11.74 1.43
C ASP A 254 -15.15 -10.28 1.85
N ARG A 255 -14.79 -10.07 3.12
CA ARG A 255 -14.63 -8.75 3.76
C ARG A 255 -13.32 -8.06 3.40
N ARG A 256 -12.44 -8.71 2.63
CA ARG A 256 -11.32 -8.03 1.96
C ARG A 256 -11.80 -7.02 0.93
N PHE A 257 -13.05 -7.14 0.48
CA PHE A 257 -13.69 -6.20 -0.43
C PHE A 257 -14.95 -5.62 0.21
N PHE A 258 -15.13 -4.31 0.05
CA PHE A 258 -16.39 -3.63 0.32
C PHE A 258 -17.20 -3.56 -0.99
N GLU A 259 -18.39 -4.16 -0.98
CA GLU A 259 -19.29 -4.16 -2.13
C GLU A 259 -20.17 -2.91 -2.12
N THR A 260 -20.13 -2.14 -3.20
CA THR A 260 -20.98 -0.96 -3.43
C THR A 260 -21.46 -0.94 -4.88
N GLU A 261 -22.28 0.04 -5.27
CA GLU A 261 -22.74 0.22 -6.64
C GLU A 261 -22.58 1.67 -7.09
N ILE A 262 -22.27 1.85 -8.38
CA ILE A 262 -22.35 3.14 -9.05
C ILE A 262 -23.47 3.08 -10.08
N VAL A 263 -24.34 4.08 -10.10
CA VAL A 263 -25.39 4.20 -11.10
C VAL A 263 -24.94 5.21 -12.16
N TYR A 264 -24.88 4.80 -13.43
CA TYR A 264 -24.53 5.68 -14.55
C TYR A 264 -25.49 5.46 -15.72
N SER A 265 -26.12 6.51 -16.23
CA SER A 265 -27.11 6.45 -17.31
C SER A 265 -28.14 5.32 -17.12
N THR A 266 -28.69 5.18 -15.90
CA THR A 266 -29.62 4.12 -15.43
C THR A 266 -29.04 2.71 -15.24
N VAL A 267 -27.79 2.47 -15.64
CA VAL A 267 -27.10 1.19 -15.44
C VAL A 267 -26.49 1.14 -14.05
N LYS A 268 -26.77 0.08 -13.29
CA LYS A 268 -26.14 -0.18 -12.00
C LYS A 268 -24.88 -1.02 -12.19
N LEU A 269 -23.72 -0.44 -11.88
CA LEU A 269 -22.42 -1.09 -11.95
C LEU A 269 -22.00 -1.54 -10.55
N PRO A 270 -21.87 -2.86 -10.29
CA PRO A 270 -21.37 -3.35 -9.01
C PRO A 270 -19.87 -3.08 -8.90
N ILE A 271 -19.46 -2.45 -7.81
CA ILE A 271 -18.07 -2.09 -7.50
C ILE A 271 -17.60 -2.86 -6.27
N ARG A 272 -16.36 -3.32 -6.32
CA ARG A 272 -15.67 -3.95 -5.21
C ARG A 272 -14.46 -3.12 -4.81
N VAL A 273 -14.55 -2.45 -3.68
CA VAL A 273 -13.48 -1.61 -3.14
C VAL A 273 -12.57 -2.49 -2.26
N PRO A 274 -11.27 -2.63 -2.56
CA PRO A 274 -10.36 -3.42 -1.74
C PRO A 274 -10.04 -2.72 -0.42
N MET A 275 -10.14 -3.46 0.69
CA MET A 275 -9.89 -2.96 2.06
C MET A 275 -8.44 -3.13 2.51
N THR A 276 -7.62 -3.86 1.74
CA THR A 276 -6.26 -4.27 2.11
C THR A 276 -5.17 -3.53 1.35
N VAL A 277 -5.47 -2.34 0.82
CA VAL A 277 -4.54 -1.54 0.01
C VAL A 277 -3.64 -0.71 0.93
N TYR A 278 -2.33 -0.88 0.80
CA TYR A 278 -1.36 -0.08 1.55
C TYR A 278 -1.09 1.31 0.93
N PRO A 279 -0.53 2.26 1.69
CA PRO A 279 -0.39 3.65 1.24
C PRO A 279 0.46 3.86 -0.03
N GLU A 280 1.42 2.98 -0.31
CA GLU A 280 2.27 3.05 -1.50
C GLU A 280 1.76 2.19 -2.66
N GLU A 281 0.66 1.45 -2.46
CA GLU A 281 0.03 0.65 -3.51
C GLU A 281 -1.00 1.52 -4.25
N ILE A 282 -0.81 1.68 -5.56
CA ILE A 282 -1.69 2.48 -6.41
C ILE A 282 -2.16 1.60 -7.56
N GLY A 283 -3.48 1.46 -7.70
CA GLY A 283 -4.11 0.65 -8.73
C GLY A 283 -3.77 -0.84 -8.63
N ASP A 284 -3.99 -1.54 -9.73
CA ASP A 284 -3.65 -2.95 -9.86
C ASP A 284 -2.35 -3.08 -10.66
N PHE A 285 -1.32 -3.63 -10.01
CA PHE A 285 -0.04 -3.95 -10.62
C PHE A 285 0.36 -5.37 -10.25
N SER A 286 1.19 -5.98 -11.11
CA SER A 286 1.73 -7.32 -10.85
C SER A 286 3.20 -7.25 -10.49
N LEU A 287 3.50 -7.56 -9.23
CA LEU A 287 4.89 -7.71 -8.78
C LEU A 287 5.49 -9.00 -9.35
N ILE A 288 4.68 -10.04 -9.54
CA ILE A 288 5.09 -11.29 -10.19
C ILE A 288 5.57 -11.02 -11.62
N GLN A 289 4.84 -10.23 -12.39
CA GLN A 289 5.23 -9.85 -13.76
C GLN A 289 6.56 -9.09 -13.77
N LEU A 290 6.76 -8.13 -12.85
CA LEU A 290 8.03 -7.42 -12.74
C LEU A 290 9.18 -8.39 -12.42
N LEU A 291 9.02 -9.23 -11.42
CA LEU A 291 10.06 -10.16 -10.98
C LEU A 291 10.42 -11.16 -12.08
N THR A 292 9.42 -11.78 -12.73
CA THR A 292 9.64 -12.74 -13.82
C THR A 292 10.28 -12.11 -15.05
N THR A 293 10.00 -10.85 -15.35
CA THR A 293 10.60 -10.14 -16.49
C THR A 293 12.09 -9.88 -16.28
N PHE A 294 12.51 -9.53 -15.06
CA PHE A 294 13.89 -9.13 -14.76
C PHE A 294 14.72 -10.21 -14.05
N SER A 295 14.14 -11.34 -13.64
CA SER A 295 14.86 -12.43 -12.96
C SER A 295 15.80 -13.20 -13.88
N GLY A 296 15.43 -13.35 -15.16
CA GLY A 296 16.16 -14.17 -16.12
C GLY A 296 17.39 -13.50 -16.75
N SER A 297 17.62 -12.22 -16.45
CA SER A 297 18.77 -11.47 -16.98
C SER A 297 20.06 -11.91 -16.26
N LEU A 298 20.53 -13.13 -16.56
CA LEU A 298 21.91 -13.49 -16.30
C LEU A 298 22.75 -12.45 -17.05
N GLN A 299 23.52 -11.69 -16.29
CA GLN A 299 24.32 -10.57 -16.75
C GLN A 299 24.93 -10.85 -18.12
N ALA A 300 24.32 -10.30 -19.16
CA ALA A 300 25.04 -9.95 -20.36
C ALA A 300 25.99 -8.84 -19.91
N GLN A 301 27.19 -9.25 -19.46
CA GLN A 301 28.37 -8.46 -19.12
C GLN A 301 28.09 -6.97 -19.27
N SER A 302 27.74 -6.31 -18.15
CA SER A 302 27.74 -4.85 -18.12
C SER A 302 29.10 -4.42 -18.67
N GLY A 303 29.12 -3.75 -19.82
CA GLY A 303 30.36 -3.27 -20.45
C GLY A 303 31.13 -2.28 -19.57
N SER A 304 30.52 -1.83 -18.47
CA SER A 304 31.17 -1.03 -17.45
C SER A 304 32.03 -1.91 -16.53
N LYS A 305 33.34 -1.68 -16.54
CA LYS A 305 34.29 -2.23 -15.55
C LYS A 305 34.14 -1.59 -14.16
N ILE A 306 33.28 -0.59 -14.02
CA ILE A 306 33.11 0.20 -12.80
C ILE A 306 31.85 -0.30 -12.10
N THR A 307 32.04 -0.87 -10.92
CA THR A 307 30.95 -1.33 -10.05
C THR A 307 30.55 -0.24 -9.06
N HIS A 308 29.26 0.03 -8.91
CA HIS A 308 28.75 1.09 -8.03
C HIS A 308 28.48 0.53 -6.62
N PRO A 309 29.16 1.03 -5.56
CA PRO A 309 29.10 0.44 -4.20
C PRO A 309 27.70 0.30 -3.60
N HIS A 310 26.79 1.25 -3.86
CA HIS A 310 25.44 1.20 -3.29
C HIS A 310 24.47 0.30 -4.08
N LEU A 311 24.80 -0.06 -5.32
CA LEU A 311 23.90 -0.81 -6.21
C LEU A 311 24.30 -2.28 -6.29
N GLU A 312 25.59 -2.56 -6.33
CA GLU A 312 26.13 -3.91 -6.52
C GLU A 312 26.74 -4.44 -5.21
N SER A 313 25.87 -4.86 -4.27
CA SER A 313 26.26 -5.40 -2.96
C SER A 313 27.23 -6.59 -3.06
N SER A 314 27.06 -7.45 -4.06
CA SER A 314 27.95 -8.61 -4.34
C SER A 314 28.79 -8.38 -5.59
N GLY A 315 29.07 -7.11 -5.94
CA GLY A 315 29.73 -6.74 -7.19
C GLY A 315 29.00 -7.29 -8.41
N GLN A 316 29.76 -7.85 -9.35
CA GLN A 316 29.23 -8.50 -10.55
C GLN A 316 28.40 -9.77 -10.28
N TYR A 317 28.18 -10.21 -9.05
CA TYR A 317 27.26 -11.34 -8.79
C TYR A 317 25.90 -10.89 -8.26
N THR A 318 25.68 -9.58 -8.17
CA THR A 318 24.41 -9.02 -7.70
C THR A 318 23.29 -9.38 -8.68
N HIS A 319 22.25 -10.05 -8.18
CA HIS A 319 21.09 -10.44 -8.97
C HIS A 319 20.31 -9.19 -9.45
N PRO A 320 19.75 -9.17 -10.67
CA PRO A 320 19.07 -7.97 -11.22
C PRO A 320 17.94 -7.43 -10.35
N VAL A 321 17.16 -8.31 -9.71
CA VAL A 321 16.10 -7.89 -8.76
C VAL A 321 16.70 -7.14 -7.56
N ILE A 322 17.84 -7.58 -7.04
CA ILE A 322 18.54 -6.91 -5.93
C ILE A 322 19.10 -5.57 -6.42
N LEU A 323 19.66 -5.53 -7.62
CA LEU A 323 20.16 -4.29 -8.24
C LEU A 323 19.03 -3.25 -8.36
N LEU A 324 17.85 -3.68 -8.82
CA LEU A 324 16.67 -2.83 -8.88
C LEU A 324 16.25 -2.36 -7.48
N MET A 325 16.11 -3.26 -6.50
CA MET A 325 15.77 -2.88 -5.12
C MET A 325 16.75 -1.86 -4.53
N ASN A 326 18.06 -2.07 -4.74
CA ASN A 326 19.09 -1.17 -4.23
C ASN A 326 18.97 0.23 -4.86
N SER A 327 18.66 0.31 -6.16
CA SER A 327 18.42 1.59 -6.83
C SER A 327 17.20 2.33 -6.28
N LEU A 328 16.15 1.59 -5.90
CA LEU A 328 14.93 2.14 -5.33
C LEU A 328 15.15 2.66 -3.91
N LEU A 329 15.85 1.87 -3.07
CA LEU A 329 16.18 2.25 -1.69
C LEU A 329 17.13 3.44 -1.63
N THR A 330 18.13 3.48 -2.52
CA THR A 330 19.17 4.54 -2.52
C THR A 330 18.77 5.77 -3.34
N GLN A 331 17.46 5.94 -3.60
CA GLN A 331 16.86 7.09 -4.28
C GLN A 331 17.53 7.43 -5.63
N LYS A 332 17.82 6.41 -6.44
CA LYS A 332 18.33 6.61 -7.81
C LYS A 332 17.23 6.98 -8.80
N ARG A 333 17.65 7.48 -9.97
CA ARG A 333 16.82 7.75 -11.15
C ARG A 333 16.65 6.46 -11.95
N VAL A 334 15.48 5.85 -11.83
CA VAL A 334 15.15 4.55 -12.44
C VAL A 334 14.16 4.77 -13.58
N ILE A 335 14.46 4.24 -14.76
CA ILE A 335 13.58 4.30 -15.94
C ILE A 335 13.18 2.89 -16.39
N PHE A 336 11.89 2.70 -16.61
CA PHE A 336 11.32 1.54 -17.30
C PHE A 336 11.01 1.90 -18.74
N LEU A 337 11.76 1.32 -19.68
CA LEU A 337 11.60 1.56 -21.11
C LEU A 337 10.80 0.43 -21.74
N GLY A 338 9.63 0.78 -22.30
CA GLY A 338 8.76 -0.12 -23.05
C GLY A 338 8.51 0.36 -24.47
N HIS A 339 9.54 0.44 -25.31
CA HIS A 339 9.38 0.87 -26.70
C HIS A 339 8.39 -0.04 -27.44
N GLY A 340 7.36 0.57 -28.05
CA GLY A 340 6.31 -0.17 -28.75
C GLY A 340 5.35 -0.96 -27.84
N LYS A 341 5.43 -0.83 -26.50
CA LYS A 341 4.45 -1.40 -25.56
C LYS A 341 3.31 -0.41 -25.26
N PRO A 342 2.15 -0.88 -24.78
CA PRO A 342 1.10 0.00 -24.25
C PRO A 342 1.63 0.79 -23.05
N ALA A 343 1.25 2.06 -22.94
CA ALA A 343 1.69 2.91 -21.84
C ALA A 343 1.18 2.40 -20.49
N GLY A 344 0.02 1.73 -20.45
CA GLY A 344 -0.48 1.07 -19.24
C GLY A 344 0.37 -0.08 -18.76
N GLU A 345 0.91 -0.88 -19.68
CA GLU A 345 1.83 -1.98 -19.33
C GLU A 345 3.09 -1.39 -18.67
N VAL A 346 3.67 -0.34 -19.25
CA VAL A 346 4.84 0.36 -18.70
C VAL A 346 4.54 0.95 -17.31
N ALA A 347 3.37 1.59 -17.15
CA ALA A 347 2.94 2.14 -15.87
C ALA A 347 2.83 1.07 -14.78
N ASN A 348 2.35 -0.13 -15.11
CA ASN A 348 2.26 -1.24 -14.16
C ASN A 348 3.64 -1.69 -13.64
N TYR A 349 4.68 -1.68 -14.48
CA TYR A 349 6.05 -1.96 -14.02
C TYR A 349 6.56 -0.91 -13.04
N VAL A 350 6.27 0.38 -13.28
CA VAL A 350 6.64 1.46 -12.36
C VAL A 350 5.94 1.30 -11.01
N LEU A 351 4.63 1.05 -11.02
CA LEU A 351 3.83 0.85 -9.80
C LEU A 351 4.28 -0.41 -9.03
N ALA A 352 4.62 -1.49 -9.75
CA ALA A 352 5.23 -2.67 -9.15
C ALA A 352 6.61 -2.38 -8.54
N ALA A 353 7.42 -1.53 -9.17
CA ALA A 353 8.71 -1.12 -8.61
C ALA A 353 8.55 -0.26 -7.34
N VAL A 354 7.54 0.62 -7.30
CA VAL A 354 7.17 1.36 -6.07
C VAL A 354 6.83 0.40 -4.94
N ALA A 355 6.01 -0.61 -5.21
CA ALA A 355 5.67 -1.65 -4.22
C ALA A 355 6.89 -2.50 -3.82
N LEU A 356 7.78 -2.83 -4.76
CA LEU A 356 9.02 -3.57 -4.47
C LEU A 356 9.93 -2.77 -3.52
N GLY A 357 10.19 -1.50 -3.83
CA GLY A 357 11.09 -0.65 -3.05
C GLY A 357 10.52 -0.21 -1.69
N SER A 358 9.20 -0.12 -1.57
CA SER A 358 8.50 0.24 -0.32
C SER A 358 8.35 -0.93 0.66
N GLY A 359 8.78 -2.14 0.26
CA GLY A 359 8.58 -3.35 1.06
C GLY A 359 7.15 -3.87 0.96
N GLY A 360 6.66 -4.15 -0.25
CA GLY A 360 5.29 -4.62 -0.46
C GLY A 360 4.22 -3.56 -0.14
N GLY A 361 4.59 -2.28 -0.20
CA GLY A 361 3.73 -1.13 0.10
C GLY A 361 3.63 -0.73 1.57
N GLY A 362 4.15 -1.55 2.49
CA GLY A 362 3.81 -1.48 3.91
C GLY A 362 4.94 -1.02 4.84
N VAL A 363 6.19 -0.88 4.37
CA VAL A 363 7.35 -0.59 5.24
C VAL A 363 7.82 0.86 5.12
N LEU A 364 8.13 1.29 3.90
CA LEU A 364 8.65 2.63 3.61
C LEU A 364 7.62 3.44 2.83
N ARG A 365 7.56 4.75 3.07
CA ARG A 365 6.71 5.68 2.31
C ARG A 365 7.48 6.74 1.53
N GLY A 366 6.85 7.32 0.53
CA GLY A 366 7.37 8.41 -0.29
C GLY A 366 7.96 7.96 -1.63
N LEU A 367 7.87 6.68 -1.98
CA LEU A 367 8.30 6.21 -3.30
C LEU A 367 7.25 6.61 -4.36
N ALA A 368 5.97 6.55 -4.03
CA ALA A 368 4.87 7.03 -4.87
C ALA A 368 5.01 8.52 -5.22
N ASN A 369 5.50 9.35 -4.28
CA ASN A 369 5.67 10.79 -4.49
C ASN A 369 6.69 11.14 -5.59
N ARG A 370 7.64 10.25 -5.86
CA ARG A 370 8.68 10.39 -6.91
C ARG A 370 8.48 9.44 -8.09
N ALA A 371 7.32 8.79 -8.16
CA ALA A 371 6.99 7.84 -9.21
C ALA A 371 6.22 8.53 -10.33
N PHE A 372 6.62 8.31 -11.57
CA PHE A 372 5.96 8.79 -12.77
C PHE A 372 5.53 7.56 -13.57
N PRO A 373 4.36 6.96 -13.28
CA PRO A 373 4.00 5.69 -13.90
C PRO A 373 4.03 5.77 -15.42
N TYR A 374 3.65 6.92 -15.98
CA TYR A 374 3.95 7.27 -17.36
C TYR A 374 4.46 8.71 -17.46
N THR A 375 5.49 8.93 -18.29
CA THR A 375 5.99 10.26 -18.65
C THR A 375 6.55 10.25 -20.07
N ASN A 376 6.75 11.44 -20.63
CA ASN A 376 7.22 11.68 -21.99
C ASN A 376 8.36 12.73 -21.98
N LEU A 377 8.83 13.11 -23.17
CA LEU A 377 9.89 14.11 -23.31
C LEU A 377 9.45 15.54 -22.94
N THR A 378 8.16 15.88 -23.03
CA THR A 378 7.69 17.24 -22.66
C THR A 378 7.86 17.50 -21.17
N ASN A 379 7.77 16.46 -20.35
CA ASN A 379 7.89 16.54 -18.89
C ASN A 379 9.31 16.23 -18.39
N LEU A 380 10.32 16.20 -19.27
CA LEU A 380 11.69 15.86 -18.90
C LEU A 380 12.28 16.82 -17.87
N ASP A 381 12.07 18.13 -18.01
CA ASP A 381 12.58 19.12 -17.04
C ASP A 381 11.98 18.93 -15.65
N THR A 382 10.67 18.62 -15.60
CA THR A 382 9.98 18.29 -14.34
C THR A 382 10.56 17.01 -13.75
N LEU A 383 10.81 15.99 -14.58
CA LEU A 383 11.39 14.72 -14.14
C LEU A 383 12.80 14.91 -13.55
N LEU A 384 13.65 15.70 -14.21
CA LEU A 384 15.02 15.99 -13.79
C LEU A 384 15.11 16.92 -12.57
N SER A 385 14.02 17.63 -12.23
CA SER A 385 13.95 18.40 -10.98
C SER A 385 13.96 17.51 -9.73
N PHE A 386 13.62 16.22 -9.87
CA PHE A 386 13.66 15.28 -8.76
C PHE A 386 15.08 14.68 -8.62
N PRO A 387 15.66 14.68 -7.41
CA PRO A 387 16.99 14.10 -7.17
C PRO A 387 17.04 12.59 -7.48
N GLY A 388 15.89 11.91 -7.41
CA GLY A 388 15.72 10.55 -7.87
C GLY A 388 14.25 10.25 -8.13
N TYR A 389 13.96 9.52 -9.19
CA TYR A 389 12.59 9.22 -9.63
C TYR A 389 12.45 7.77 -10.12
N ILE A 390 11.21 7.30 -10.28
CA ILE A 390 10.89 6.01 -10.88
C ILE A 390 9.92 6.28 -12.03
N ALA A 391 10.37 6.17 -13.28
CA ALA A 391 9.60 6.64 -14.42
C ALA A 391 9.36 5.57 -15.48
N GLY A 392 8.19 5.60 -16.10
CA GLY A 392 7.82 4.74 -17.22
C GLY A 392 7.80 5.53 -18.52
N VAL A 393 8.52 5.05 -19.53
CA VAL A 393 8.65 5.73 -20.83
C VAL A 393 8.50 4.76 -21.98
N THR A 394 7.91 5.22 -23.08
CA THR A 394 7.79 4.45 -24.33
C THR A 394 8.76 4.95 -25.41
N ASN A 395 9.34 6.13 -25.23
CA ASN A 395 10.24 6.75 -26.20
C ASN A 395 11.67 6.18 -26.07
N PRO A 396 12.28 5.66 -27.15
CA PRO A 396 13.61 5.05 -27.09
C PRO A 396 14.74 6.06 -26.86
N ALA A 397 14.50 7.37 -27.05
CA ALA A 397 15.51 8.41 -26.81
C ALA A 397 16.10 8.34 -25.38
N PHE A 398 15.33 7.88 -24.40
CA PHE A 398 15.86 7.69 -23.04
C PHE A 398 17.02 6.69 -22.98
N GLU A 399 17.10 5.68 -23.86
CA GLU A 399 18.23 4.74 -23.90
C GLU A 399 19.52 5.38 -24.43
N GLU A 400 19.40 6.40 -25.28
CA GLU A 400 20.52 7.11 -25.92
C GLU A 400 21.15 8.17 -25.00
N HIS A 401 20.42 8.60 -23.96
CA HIS A 401 20.81 9.68 -23.05
C HIS A 401 21.04 9.17 -21.61
N PRO A 402 22.20 8.53 -21.33
CA PRO A 402 22.52 7.97 -20.01
C PRO A 402 22.66 9.02 -18.90
N GLU A 403 22.73 10.32 -19.23
CA GLU A 403 22.76 11.41 -18.28
C GLU A 403 21.42 11.64 -17.57
N TRP A 404 20.30 11.17 -18.15
CA TRP A 404 18.97 11.36 -17.57
C TRP A 404 18.69 10.37 -16.43
N TRP A 405 19.27 9.17 -16.47
CA TRP A 405 18.95 8.10 -15.53
C TRP A 405 20.20 7.46 -14.92
N ASP A 406 20.01 6.75 -13.82
CA ASP A 406 21.07 5.97 -13.15
C ASP A 406 20.90 4.46 -13.42
N LEU A 407 19.65 4.01 -13.54
CA LEU A 407 19.28 2.64 -13.89
C LEU A 407 18.21 2.62 -14.99
N LEU A 408 18.43 1.85 -16.06
CA LEU A 408 17.47 1.62 -17.12
C LEU A 408 17.04 0.15 -17.15
N CYS A 409 15.74 -0.07 -17.01
CA CYS A 409 15.08 -1.37 -17.07
C CYS A 409 14.32 -1.48 -18.40
N ASN A 410 14.86 -2.25 -19.35
CA ASN A 410 14.21 -2.46 -20.64
C ASN A 410 13.20 -3.61 -20.53
N ILE A 411 11.91 -3.28 -20.61
CA ILE A 411 10.80 -4.24 -20.45
C ILE A 411 10.79 -5.28 -21.58
N ASN A 412 11.17 -4.87 -22.80
CA ASN A 412 11.12 -5.76 -23.97
C ASN A 412 12.21 -6.83 -23.92
N THR A 413 13.39 -6.49 -23.39
CA THR A 413 14.54 -7.41 -23.33
C THR A 413 14.73 -8.06 -21.97
N GLY A 414 14.06 -7.54 -20.93
CA GLY A 414 14.29 -7.94 -19.53
C GLY A 414 15.66 -7.53 -18.99
N LYS A 415 16.42 -6.69 -19.71
CA LYS A 415 17.77 -6.26 -19.30
C LYS A 415 17.72 -5.04 -18.38
N ILE A 416 18.54 -5.07 -17.33
CA ILE A 416 18.81 -3.92 -16.46
C ILE A 416 20.22 -3.39 -16.75
N THR A 417 20.33 -2.10 -17.02
CA THR A 417 21.57 -1.41 -17.37
C THR A 417 21.84 -0.29 -16.36
N VAL A 418 23.06 -0.23 -15.83
CA VAL A 418 23.53 0.89 -14.97
C VAL A 418 24.16 1.96 -15.85
N SER A 419 23.83 3.22 -15.60
CA SER A 419 24.33 4.34 -16.39
C SER A 419 25.85 4.49 -16.22
N PRO A 420 26.62 4.65 -17.32
CA PRO A 420 28.04 5.02 -17.26
C PRO A 420 28.28 6.40 -16.66
N ALA A 421 27.27 7.28 -16.69
CA ALA A 421 27.34 8.64 -16.14
C ALA A 421 27.08 8.67 -14.62
N LEU A 422 26.76 7.54 -14.01
CA LEU A 422 26.47 7.46 -12.57
C LEU A 422 27.72 7.81 -11.75
N ALA A 423 27.65 8.93 -11.04
CA ALA A 423 28.72 9.38 -10.17
C ALA A 423 28.95 8.39 -9.01
N LEU A 424 30.22 8.09 -8.74
CA LEU A 424 30.62 7.32 -7.56
C LEU A 424 30.49 8.17 -6.30
N PRO A 425 30.13 7.58 -5.15
CA PRO A 425 29.99 8.31 -3.90
C PRO A 425 31.32 8.97 -3.48
N VAL A 426 31.24 10.20 -2.94
CA VAL A 426 32.40 10.98 -2.50
C VAL A 426 33.10 10.24 -1.36
N GLY A 427 34.36 9.85 -1.57
CA GLY A 427 35.15 9.06 -0.62
C GLY A 427 35.14 7.56 -0.86
N ALA A 428 34.49 7.07 -1.93
CA ALA A 428 34.63 5.70 -2.40
C ALA A 428 36.06 5.48 -2.93
N LYS A 429 36.97 5.10 -2.05
CA LYS A 429 38.23 4.50 -2.48
C LYS A 429 37.91 3.22 -3.26
N SER A 430 38.65 2.96 -4.33
CA SER A 430 38.61 1.70 -5.08
C SER A 430 38.42 0.51 -4.13
N GLN A 431 37.57 -0.45 -4.51
CA GLN A 431 37.17 -1.62 -3.72
C GLN A 431 38.34 -2.44 -3.14
N THR A 432 39.58 -2.14 -3.55
CA THR A 432 40.82 -2.62 -2.94
C THR A 432 40.96 -2.32 -1.43
N ASP A 433 40.36 -1.25 -0.91
CA ASP A 433 40.46 -0.90 0.53
C ASP A 433 39.37 -1.55 1.41
N ALA A 434 38.17 -1.79 0.88
CA ALA A 434 37.09 -2.48 1.60
C ALA A 434 37.39 -3.99 1.73
N LEU A 435 37.92 -4.59 0.66
CA LEU A 435 38.45 -5.96 0.71
C LEU A 435 39.63 -6.08 1.66
N ARG A 436 40.51 -5.06 1.74
CA ARG A 436 41.59 -5.02 2.74
C ARG A 436 41.09 -4.95 4.17
N ARG A 437 40.04 -4.16 4.47
CA ARG A 437 39.44 -4.14 5.82
C ARG A 437 38.76 -5.45 6.17
N SER A 438 38.13 -6.11 5.19
CA SER A 438 37.59 -7.47 5.37
C SER A 438 38.72 -8.49 5.61
N LEU A 439 39.88 -8.35 4.96
CA LEU A 439 41.05 -9.20 5.18
C LEU A 439 41.75 -8.90 6.52
N ASP A 440 41.84 -7.64 6.94
CA ASP A 440 42.48 -7.24 8.20
C ASP A 440 41.63 -7.67 9.41
N SER A 441 40.29 -7.64 9.30
CA SER A 441 39.38 -8.19 10.32
C SER A 441 39.51 -9.72 10.48
N VAL A 442 40.04 -10.42 9.46
CA VAL A 442 40.26 -11.88 9.49
C VAL A 442 41.60 -12.22 10.16
N THR A 443 42.53 -11.27 10.29
CA THR A 443 43.87 -11.54 10.87
C THR A 443 43.93 -11.61 12.40
N LEU A 444 42.88 -11.18 13.12
CA LEU A 444 42.83 -11.21 14.59
C LEU A 444 42.10 -12.42 15.19
N SER A 445 41.37 -13.20 14.37
CA SER A 445 40.65 -14.41 14.81
C SER A 445 41.38 -15.68 14.37
N ARG A 446 42.60 -15.85 14.87
CA ARG A 446 43.40 -17.06 14.66
C ARG A 446 42.92 -18.18 15.59
N ASN A 447 41.97 -19.00 15.12
CA ASN A 447 41.97 -20.45 15.29
C ASN A 447 40.70 -21.10 14.71
N ARG A 448 40.70 -21.34 13.41
CA ARG A 448 40.07 -22.53 12.79
C ARG A 448 40.58 -22.65 11.36
N SER A 449 41.48 -23.60 11.15
CA SER A 449 42.00 -24.02 9.86
C SER A 449 40.86 -24.53 8.96
N PHE A 450 40.60 -23.84 7.86
CA PHE A 450 39.89 -24.40 6.70
C PHE A 450 40.71 -24.17 5.44
N SER A 451 41.08 -25.27 4.80
CA SER A 451 41.87 -25.31 3.57
C SER A 451 41.06 -24.75 2.39
N SER A 452 41.38 -23.52 1.99
CA SER A 452 40.92 -22.93 0.73
C SER A 452 41.77 -23.44 -0.43
N ARG A 453 41.25 -24.42 -1.16
CA ARG A 453 41.72 -24.79 -2.50
C ARG A 453 40.50 -25.08 -3.36
N ASP A 454 39.67 -24.05 -3.56
CA ASP A 454 38.76 -23.87 -4.71
C ASP A 454 37.95 -22.58 -4.48
N GLY A 455 37.94 -21.70 -5.48
CA GLY A 455 37.23 -20.42 -5.47
C GLY A 455 35.71 -20.58 -5.53
N LYS A 456 35.10 -21.03 -4.43
CA LYS A 456 33.65 -20.91 -4.24
C LYS A 456 33.34 -19.52 -3.67
N PRO A 457 32.32 -18.81 -4.19
CA PRO A 457 31.88 -17.54 -3.61
C PRO A 457 31.49 -17.77 -2.14
N ASP A 458 31.84 -16.81 -1.29
CA ASP A 458 31.62 -16.88 0.16
C ASP A 458 30.20 -17.33 0.49
N LYS A 459 30.08 -18.16 1.54
CA LYS A 459 28.83 -18.66 2.12
C LYS A 459 27.81 -17.56 2.47
N TRP A 460 28.21 -16.28 2.42
CA TRP A 460 27.41 -15.11 2.77
C TRP A 460 26.90 -14.28 1.59
N ASN A 461 27.29 -14.62 0.35
CA ASN A 461 26.50 -14.25 -0.86
C ASN A 461 25.08 -14.88 -0.83
N ASN A 462 24.78 -15.66 0.20
CA ASN A 462 23.55 -16.42 0.32
C ASN A 462 22.34 -15.58 0.70
N LEU A 463 22.40 -14.45 1.42
CA LEU A 463 21.15 -13.87 1.95
C LEU A 463 20.26 -13.22 0.88
N ASP A 464 20.86 -12.37 0.04
CA ASP A 464 20.17 -11.79 -1.12
C ASP A 464 19.81 -12.88 -2.15
N THR A 465 20.67 -13.90 -2.32
CA THR A 465 20.41 -15.03 -3.21
C THR A 465 19.29 -15.94 -2.71
N GLU A 466 19.23 -16.21 -1.40
CA GLU A 466 18.21 -17.01 -0.72
C GLU A 466 16.87 -16.31 -0.79
N PHE A 467 16.84 -15.00 -0.53
CA PHE A 467 15.66 -14.18 -0.71
C PHE A 467 15.12 -14.26 -2.15
N VAL A 468 15.98 -14.07 -3.15
CA VAL A 468 15.57 -14.18 -4.56
C VAL A 468 15.13 -15.60 -4.89
N GLN A 469 15.85 -16.63 -4.44
CA GLN A 469 15.49 -18.03 -4.67
C GLN A 469 14.12 -18.37 -4.05
N ASP A 470 13.86 -17.90 -2.83
CA ASP A 470 12.57 -18.07 -2.14
C ASP A 470 11.44 -17.33 -2.87
N LEU A 471 11.69 -16.12 -3.38
CA LEU A 471 10.74 -15.40 -4.24
C LEU A 471 10.42 -16.19 -5.52
N MET A 472 11.46 -16.62 -6.25
CA MET A 472 11.29 -17.34 -7.51
C MET A 472 10.58 -18.67 -7.30
N LEU A 473 10.93 -19.41 -6.24
CA LEU A 473 10.27 -20.65 -5.87
C LEU A 473 8.80 -20.43 -5.45
N ALA A 474 8.47 -19.32 -4.79
CA ALA A 474 7.09 -18.98 -4.49
C ALA A 474 6.28 -18.66 -5.76
N ILE A 475 6.89 -17.97 -6.74
CA ILE A 475 6.28 -17.72 -8.05
C ILE A 475 6.06 -19.03 -8.83
N GLU A 476 7.06 -19.92 -8.85
CA GLU A 476 6.97 -21.24 -9.48
C GLU A 476 5.88 -22.11 -8.85
N ARG A 477 5.67 -21.98 -7.53
CA ARG A 477 4.58 -22.64 -6.80
C ARG A 477 3.24 -21.92 -6.92
N HIS A 478 3.13 -20.90 -7.77
CA HIS A 478 1.90 -20.13 -8.01
C HIS A 478 1.31 -19.47 -6.75
N TYR A 479 2.16 -19.00 -5.85
CA TYR A 479 1.71 -18.16 -4.75
C TYR A 479 1.16 -16.83 -5.30
N GLY A 480 0.05 -16.35 -4.71
CA GLY A 480 -0.58 -15.10 -5.14
C GLY A 480 0.24 -13.85 -4.81
N GLU A 481 -0.08 -12.73 -5.46
CA GLU A 481 0.59 -11.42 -5.31
C GLU A 481 0.77 -10.98 -3.85
N VAL A 482 -0.23 -11.20 -2.99
CA VAL A 482 -0.16 -10.83 -1.57
C VAL A 482 0.96 -11.57 -0.83
N ALA A 483 1.18 -12.86 -1.14
CA ALA A 483 2.23 -13.65 -0.51
C ALA A 483 3.62 -13.24 -1.01
N ILE A 484 3.75 -12.92 -2.30
CA ILE A 484 5.00 -12.39 -2.88
C ILE A 484 5.34 -11.04 -2.25
N ARG A 485 4.37 -10.14 -2.12
CA ARG A 485 4.55 -8.85 -1.43
C ARG A 485 4.96 -9.03 0.03
N ALA A 486 4.41 -10.02 0.73
CA ALA A 486 4.80 -10.32 2.12
C ALA A 486 6.28 -10.70 2.26
N LYS A 487 6.82 -11.48 1.31
CA LYS A 487 8.25 -11.84 1.28
C LYS A 487 9.13 -10.61 1.07
N VAL A 488 8.75 -9.73 0.15
CA VAL A 488 9.43 -8.44 -0.07
C VAL A 488 9.34 -7.54 1.16
N GLU A 489 8.17 -7.45 1.78
CA GLU A 489 7.93 -6.69 3.00
C GLU A 489 8.87 -7.14 4.13
N ASN A 490 8.99 -8.46 4.34
CA ASN A 490 9.90 -9.02 5.34
C ASN A 490 11.37 -8.71 5.05
N TYR A 491 11.79 -8.76 3.79
CA TYR A 491 13.14 -8.42 3.38
C TYR A 491 13.47 -6.95 3.67
N VAL A 492 12.60 -6.01 3.29
CA VAL A 492 12.80 -4.58 3.55
C VAL A 492 12.70 -4.26 5.04
N ARG A 493 11.80 -4.93 5.79
CA ARG A 493 11.72 -4.80 7.25
C ARG A 493 13.01 -5.24 7.93
N ARG A 494 13.63 -6.35 7.49
CA ARG A 494 14.93 -6.79 7.99
C ARG A 494 16.01 -5.75 7.69
N PHE A 495 16.07 -5.23 6.46
CA PHE A 495 17.00 -4.14 6.11
C PHE A 495 16.80 -2.93 7.04
N MET A 496 15.56 -2.50 7.25
CA MET A 496 15.23 -1.36 8.13
C MET A 496 15.59 -1.59 9.59
N SER A 497 15.56 -2.84 10.06
CA SER A 497 16.05 -3.17 11.40
C SER A 497 17.55 -2.88 11.53
N LEU A 498 18.37 -3.10 10.50
CA LEU A 498 19.82 -2.89 10.61
C LEU A 498 20.25 -1.41 10.59
N VAL A 499 19.40 -0.52 10.08
CA VAL A 499 19.70 0.92 9.94
C VAL A 499 20.00 1.61 11.29
N PRO A 500 19.14 1.53 12.33
CA PRO A 500 19.43 2.17 13.63
C PRO A 500 20.67 1.62 14.32
N LEU A 501 21.00 0.33 14.12
CA LEU A 501 22.24 -0.27 14.63
C LEU A 501 23.46 0.39 14.00
N TYR A 502 23.44 0.51 12.67
CA TYR A 502 24.52 1.14 11.91
C TYR A 502 24.74 2.60 12.32
N GLU A 503 23.65 3.37 12.47
CA GLU A 503 23.73 4.76 12.94
C GLU A 503 24.35 4.86 14.34
N HIS A 504 23.93 3.97 15.25
CA HIS A 504 24.43 3.95 16.61
C HIS A 504 25.92 3.59 16.66
N GLU A 505 26.39 2.61 15.89
CA GLU A 505 27.82 2.26 15.82
C GLU A 505 28.68 3.38 15.26
N ARG A 506 28.18 4.13 14.28
CA ARG A 506 28.94 5.20 13.62
C ARG A 506 28.89 6.53 14.36
N THR A 507 27.76 6.88 14.97
CA THR A 507 27.51 8.21 15.53
C THR A 507 27.20 8.21 17.03
N GLY A 508 27.04 7.03 17.64
CA GLY A 508 26.65 6.88 19.05
C GLY A 508 25.16 7.14 19.33
N THR A 509 24.38 7.55 18.33
CA THR A 509 22.95 7.86 18.45
C THR A 509 22.18 7.37 17.23
N THR A 510 20.86 7.23 17.33
CA THR A 510 19.99 6.93 16.19
C THR A 510 18.68 7.71 16.30
N ARG A 511 18.08 8.03 15.16
CA ARG A 511 16.74 8.63 15.10
C ARG A 511 15.63 7.60 14.83
N LEU A 512 16.01 6.36 14.51
CA LEU A 512 15.11 5.25 14.17
C LEU A 512 15.03 4.20 15.31
N GLY A 513 15.13 4.65 16.56
CA GLY A 513 15.18 3.77 17.72
C GLY A 513 15.50 4.54 19.00
N ASP A 514 15.28 3.91 20.15
CA ASP A 514 15.80 4.39 21.43
C ASP A 514 17.30 4.01 21.55
N PRO A 515 18.22 4.98 21.62
CA PRO A 515 19.65 4.70 21.74
C PRO A 515 20.03 3.83 22.93
N THR A 516 19.27 3.89 24.03
CA THR A 516 19.53 3.09 25.24
C THR A 516 19.15 1.62 25.06
N GLN A 517 18.12 1.37 24.26
CA GLN A 517 17.68 0.03 23.91
C GLN A 517 18.61 -0.57 22.85
N VAL A 518 19.05 0.24 21.87
CA VAL A 518 20.03 -0.17 20.85
C VAL A 518 21.42 -0.47 21.45
N ALA A 519 21.83 0.27 22.48
CA ALA A 519 23.10 0.07 23.19
C ALA A 519 23.10 -1.15 24.13
N SER A 520 21.93 -1.59 24.60
CA SER A 520 21.83 -2.73 25.52
C SER A 520 22.11 -4.04 24.77
N LEU A 521 23.34 -4.55 24.95
CA LEU A 521 23.81 -5.87 24.51
C LEU A 521 22.99 -7.07 25.04
N ASN A 522 21.98 -6.82 25.87
CA ASN A 522 21.07 -7.83 26.41
C ASN A 522 19.90 -8.08 25.43
N GLY A 523 20.17 -8.78 24.33
CA GLY A 523 19.26 -9.72 23.64
C GLY A 523 17.96 -9.24 22.98
N TYR A 524 17.46 -8.02 23.19
CA TYR A 524 16.05 -7.73 22.86
C TYR A 524 15.77 -6.49 22.00
N THR A 525 16.80 -5.94 21.38
CA THR A 525 16.63 -4.79 20.51
C THR A 525 17.39 -5.07 19.23
N ILE A 526 16.63 -5.31 18.16
CA ILE A 526 17.09 -5.20 16.78
C ILE A 526 18.38 -5.98 16.52
N SER A 527 18.37 -7.29 16.72
CA SER A 527 19.43 -8.13 16.14
C SER A 527 18.91 -9.51 15.82
N PRO A 528 19.03 -9.98 14.57
CA PRO A 528 18.81 -11.38 14.24
C PRO A 528 20.01 -12.20 14.74
N GLY A 529 19.96 -12.63 16.00
CA GLY A 529 20.87 -13.64 16.54
C GLY A 529 22.16 -13.13 17.17
N ASP A 530 23.12 -14.04 17.29
CA ASP A 530 24.42 -13.84 17.93
C ASP A 530 25.12 -12.59 17.40
N LYS A 531 25.87 -11.91 18.28
CA LYS A 531 26.62 -10.69 17.95
C LYS A 531 27.44 -10.81 16.66
N GLU A 532 28.02 -11.99 16.40
CA GLU A 532 28.81 -12.27 15.20
C GLU A 532 27.98 -12.23 13.90
N VAL A 533 26.77 -12.78 13.92
CA VAL A 533 25.85 -12.78 12.76
C VAL A 533 25.40 -11.35 12.46
N ARG A 534 25.09 -10.59 13.51
CA ARG A 534 24.71 -9.19 13.40
C ARG A 534 25.80 -8.32 12.81
N ASP A 535 27.00 -8.40 13.37
CA ASP A 535 28.13 -7.57 12.93
C ASP A 535 28.49 -7.90 11.46
N HIS A 536 28.30 -9.17 11.06
CA HIS A 536 28.42 -9.57 9.65
C HIS A 536 27.30 -9.02 8.76
N ASP A 537 26.03 -9.15 9.16
CA ASP A 537 24.89 -8.62 8.40
C ASP A 537 25.02 -7.11 8.20
N LEU A 538 25.49 -6.40 9.24
CA LEU A 538 25.76 -4.96 9.18
C LEU A 538 26.84 -4.62 8.16
N ALA A 539 27.96 -5.37 8.16
CA ALA A 539 29.03 -5.19 7.19
C ALA A 539 28.56 -5.46 5.75
N PHE A 540 27.69 -6.45 5.55
CA PHE A 540 27.13 -6.77 4.24
C PHE A 540 26.21 -5.66 3.70
N TYR A 541 25.33 -5.11 4.54
CA TYR A 541 24.40 -4.06 4.13
C TYR A 541 24.97 -2.65 4.22
N GLN A 542 26.20 -2.47 4.72
CA GLN A 542 26.81 -1.16 4.98
C GLN A 542 26.67 -0.18 3.81
N SER A 543 27.12 -0.55 2.61
CA SER A 543 27.11 0.37 1.46
C SER A 543 25.69 0.78 1.04
N ARG A 544 24.72 -0.13 1.23
CA ARG A 544 23.31 0.13 0.97
C ARG A 544 22.71 1.06 2.01
N ILE A 545 23.04 0.84 3.28
CA ILE A 545 22.61 1.72 4.39
C ILE A 545 23.18 3.12 4.16
N GLU A 546 24.48 3.25 3.84
CA GLU A 546 25.11 4.54 3.53
C GLU A 546 24.41 5.27 2.36
N GLY A 547 23.98 4.55 1.33
CA GLY A 547 23.20 5.12 0.23
C GLY A 547 21.73 5.41 0.56
N PHE A 548 21.18 4.79 1.59
CA PHE A 548 19.79 4.99 2.06
C PHE A 548 19.69 6.17 3.02
N LEU A 549 20.72 6.42 3.83
CA LEU A 549 20.77 7.55 4.75
C LEU A 549 20.66 8.88 3.99
N GLY A 550 19.80 9.77 4.48
CA GLY A 550 19.53 11.09 3.87
C GLY A 550 18.54 11.06 2.70
N THR A 551 18.05 9.89 2.29
CA THR A 551 16.96 9.81 1.31
C THR A 551 15.63 10.29 1.90
N GLN A 552 14.69 10.65 1.04
CA GLN A 552 13.34 11.02 1.45
C GLN A 552 12.62 9.88 2.17
N ALA A 553 12.82 8.63 1.73
CA ALA A 553 12.26 7.45 2.39
C ALA A 553 12.79 7.29 3.82
N TYR A 554 14.09 7.58 4.04
CA TYR A 554 14.69 7.59 5.38
C TYR A 554 14.11 8.71 6.26
N HIS A 555 13.96 9.94 5.74
CA HIS A 555 13.34 11.04 6.50
C HIS A 555 11.88 10.73 6.85
N ASN A 556 11.13 10.14 5.93
CA ASN A 556 9.77 9.70 6.17
C ASN A 556 9.70 8.58 7.22
N ALA A 557 10.65 7.64 7.19
CA ALA A 557 10.73 6.57 8.18
C ALA A 557 11.00 7.09 9.60
N ILE A 558 11.80 8.16 9.76
CA ILE A 558 11.98 8.82 11.06
C ILE A 558 10.66 9.42 11.55
N ALA A 559 9.98 10.19 10.70
CA ALA A 559 8.70 10.80 11.05
C ALA A 559 7.63 9.73 11.38
N ASP A 560 7.65 8.59 10.67
CA ASP A 560 6.77 7.46 10.93
C ASP A 560 7.09 6.77 12.24
N TYR A 561 8.37 6.62 12.56
CA TYR A 561 8.80 6.08 13.85
C TYR A 561 8.36 6.99 15.00
N GLU A 562 8.58 8.31 14.90
CA GLU A 562 8.13 9.29 15.89
C GLU A 562 6.59 9.28 16.06
N SER A 563 5.85 9.20 14.96
CA SER A 563 4.39 9.07 14.98
C SER A 563 3.94 7.74 15.58
N ALA A 564 4.64 6.64 15.27
CA ALA A 564 4.34 5.32 15.83
C ALA A 564 4.61 5.28 17.33
N GLN A 565 5.69 5.88 17.83
CA GLN A 565 5.96 5.92 19.28
C GLN A 565 4.84 6.61 20.08
N SER A 566 4.16 7.60 19.49
CA SER A 566 3.02 8.27 20.13
C SER A 566 1.71 7.47 20.05
N HIS A 567 1.49 6.72 18.97
CA HIS A 567 0.22 6.03 18.67
C HIS A 567 0.23 4.52 18.94
N ASN A 568 1.39 3.88 19.08
CA ASN A 568 1.49 2.46 19.40
C ASN A 568 0.94 2.21 20.81
N PHE A 569 0.17 1.14 20.94
CA PHE A 569 -0.45 0.76 22.20
C PHE A 569 0.52 -0.01 23.09
N ILE A 570 1.48 -0.72 22.47
CA ILE A 570 2.57 -1.40 23.18
C ILE A 570 3.83 -0.52 23.09
N ARG A 571 4.37 -0.14 24.25
CA ARG A 571 5.50 0.80 24.36
C ARG A 571 6.73 0.13 24.97
N GLY A 572 7.91 0.54 24.51
CA GLY A 572 9.20 0.09 25.06
C GLY A 572 9.58 -1.35 24.71
N ILE A 573 8.87 -1.99 23.79
CA ILE A 573 9.15 -3.35 23.32
C ILE A 573 8.98 -3.44 21.81
N ASP A 574 9.88 -4.17 21.14
CA ASP A 574 9.75 -4.55 19.74
C ASP A 574 9.11 -5.95 19.62
N ILE A 575 7.80 -5.98 19.41
CA ILE A 575 7.03 -7.22 19.26
C ILE A 575 7.48 -8.01 18.03
N ALA A 576 7.76 -7.32 16.92
CA ALA A 576 8.13 -7.95 15.66
C ALA A 576 9.45 -8.72 15.82
N HIS A 577 10.41 -8.14 16.54
CA HIS A 577 11.66 -8.80 16.89
C HIS A 577 11.45 -9.99 17.84
N MET A 578 10.63 -9.85 18.89
CA MET A 578 10.33 -10.95 19.81
C MET A 578 9.71 -12.15 19.09
N VAL A 579 8.71 -11.89 18.24
CA VAL A 579 8.05 -12.91 17.42
C VAL A 579 9.05 -13.55 16.44
N TYR A 580 9.89 -12.76 15.80
CA TYR A 580 10.92 -13.25 14.90
C TYR A 580 11.93 -14.16 15.62
N SER A 581 12.36 -13.76 16.82
CA SER A 581 13.27 -14.53 17.67
C SER A 581 12.66 -15.88 18.04
N LEU A 582 11.42 -15.91 18.51
CA LEU A 582 10.71 -17.16 18.83
C LEU A 582 10.49 -18.07 17.61
N ARG A 583 10.43 -17.50 16.40
CA ARG A 583 10.20 -18.24 15.16
C ARG A 583 11.47 -18.84 14.57
N THR A 584 12.58 -18.10 14.59
CA THR A 584 13.76 -18.40 13.78
C THR A 584 14.95 -18.85 14.62
N SER A 585 15.04 -18.40 15.88
CA SER A 585 16.18 -18.71 16.73
C SER A 585 16.11 -20.15 17.23
N THR A 586 17.16 -20.92 16.96
CA THR A 586 17.22 -22.36 17.32
C THR A 586 17.76 -22.62 18.73
N ASN A 587 18.49 -21.66 19.32
CA ASN A 587 19.21 -21.81 20.59
C ASN A 587 18.99 -20.62 21.54
N LEU A 588 17.74 -20.25 21.82
CA LEU A 588 17.45 -19.22 22.83
C LEU A 588 17.66 -19.78 24.25
N ASP A 589 18.27 -18.98 25.14
CA ASP A 589 18.41 -19.37 26.54
C ASP A 589 17.03 -19.43 27.22
N VAL A 590 16.86 -20.31 28.21
CA VAL A 590 15.57 -20.49 28.90
C VAL A 590 15.14 -19.21 29.60
N ASN A 591 16.09 -18.48 30.21
CA ASN A 591 15.79 -17.19 30.85
C ASN A 591 15.38 -16.14 29.82
N GLU A 592 15.91 -16.26 28.61
CA GLU A 592 15.60 -15.37 27.50
C GLU A 592 14.14 -15.59 27.05
N VAL A 593 13.80 -16.84 26.74
CA VAL A 593 12.43 -17.24 26.39
C VAL A 593 11.44 -16.84 27.48
N GLU A 594 11.77 -17.07 28.75
CA GLU A 594 10.92 -16.69 29.87
C GLU A 594 10.67 -15.18 29.95
N ALA A 595 11.71 -14.37 29.75
CA ALA A 595 11.57 -12.91 29.74
C ALA A 595 10.72 -12.42 28.57
N ILE A 596 10.80 -13.05 27.38
CA ILE A 596 9.93 -12.72 26.24
C ILE A 596 8.46 -12.97 26.61
N TYR A 597 8.12 -14.19 27.03
CA TYR A 597 6.73 -14.55 27.35
C TYR A 597 6.17 -13.71 28.51
N LYS A 598 6.98 -13.47 29.55
CA LYS A 598 6.59 -12.62 30.66
C LYS A 598 6.26 -11.20 30.21
N ARG A 599 7.11 -10.59 29.39
CA ARG A 599 6.89 -9.23 28.88
C ARG A 599 5.66 -9.13 27.98
N LEU A 600 5.45 -10.12 27.10
CA LEU A 600 4.26 -10.19 26.26
C LEU A 600 2.99 -10.31 27.12
N ASP A 601 3.00 -11.15 28.16
CA ASP A 601 1.90 -11.25 29.11
C ASP A 601 1.67 -9.92 29.85
N ASP A 602 2.71 -9.28 30.38
CA ASP A 602 2.58 -8.04 31.16
C ASP A 602 2.09 -6.84 30.32
N GLN A 603 2.48 -6.75 29.05
CA GLN A 603 2.16 -5.59 28.18
C GLN A 603 0.86 -5.74 27.38
N VAL A 604 0.51 -6.95 26.96
CA VAL A 604 -0.69 -7.19 26.14
C VAL A 604 -1.86 -7.35 27.09
N VAL A 605 -2.69 -6.30 27.23
CA VAL A 605 -3.84 -6.29 28.16
C VAL A 605 -5.12 -5.83 27.45
N SER A 606 -5.03 -4.78 26.64
CA SER A 606 -6.18 -4.21 25.93
C SER A 606 -6.40 -4.84 24.54
N ASP A 607 -7.61 -4.68 24.00
CA ASP A 607 -7.97 -5.19 22.68
C ASP A 607 -7.09 -4.60 21.57
N ASP A 608 -6.75 -3.31 21.64
CA ASP A 608 -5.89 -2.67 20.65
C ASP A 608 -4.46 -3.22 20.66
N GLN A 609 -3.94 -3.53 21.86
CA GLN A 609 -2.62 -4.18 22.02
C GLN A 609 -2.63 -5.62 21.49
N VAL A 610 -3.72 -6.36 21.67
CA VAL A 610 -3.89 -7.68 21.06
C VAL A 610 -3.89 -7.55 19.52
N THR A 611 -4.64 -6.60 18.96
CA THR A 611 -4.65 -6.35 17.52
C THR A 611 -3.24 -5.97 17.01
N GLU A 612 -2.47 -5.16 17.74
CA GLU A 612 -1.07 -4.85 17.42
C GLU A 612 -0.17 -6.10 17.42
N LEU A 613 -0.32 -6.98 18.41
CA LEU A 613 0.40 -8.27 18.48
C LEU A 613 0.04 -9.18 17.29
N LEU A 614 -1.25 -9.32 16.99
CA LEU A 614 -1.75 -10.17 15.91
C LEU A 614 -1.29 -9.71 14.51
N ALA A 615 -1.12 -8.40 14.30
CA ALA A 615 -0.57 -7.87 13.06
C ALA A 615 0.89 -8.30 12.83
N SER A 616 1.64 -8.59 13.90
CA SER A 616 3.01 -9.14 13.83
C SER A 616 3.03 -10.68 13.67
N LEU A 617 1.87 -11.34 13.72
CA LEU A 617 1.69 -12.79 13.62
C LEU A 617 0.72 -13.16 12.48
N PRO A 618 0.99 -12.82 11.22
CA PRO A 618 0.07 -13.08 10.10
C PRO A 618 -0.30 -14.58 9.99
N GLN A 619 -1.58 -14.89 9.78
CA GLN A 619 -2.08 -16.28 9.71
C GLN A 619 -1.42 -17.07 8.57
N SER A 620 -1.26 -16.44 7.40
CA SER A 620 -0.57 -17.01 6.24
C SER A 620 0.90 -17.41 6.52
N GLN A 621 1.51 -16.89 7.58
CA GLN A 621 2.86 -17.25 8.03
C GLN A 621 2.83 -18.11 9.30
N GLY A 622 1.76 -18.87 9.54
CA GLY A 622 1.64 -19.76 10.71
C GLY A 622 1.01 -19.12 11.94
N GLY A 623 0.55 -17.87 11.87
CA GLY A 623 -0.26 -17.23 12.92
C GLY A 623 0.37 -17.31 14.31
N LEU A 624 -0.38 -17.79 15.29
CA LEU A 624 0.03 -17.92 16.70
C LEU A 624 1.03 -19.07 16.97
N GLN A 625 1.44 -19.84 15.95
CA GLN A 625 2.29 -21.01 16.14
C GLN A 625 3.61 -20.73 16.91
N PRO A 626 4.36 -19.63 16.65
CA PRO A 626 5.57 -19.33 17.43
C PRO A 626 5.31 -19.15 18.93
N LEU A 627 4.15 -18.57 19.29
CA LEU A 627 3.73 -18.40 20.68
C LEU A 627 3.17 -19.69 21.28
N ALA A 628 2.52 -20.53 20.47
CA ALA A 628 1.93 -21.78 20.92
C ALA A 628 2.99 -22.81 21.37
N TYR A 629 4.24 -22.71 20.91
CA TYR A 629 5.32 -23.56 21.38
C TYR A 629 5.60 -23.40 22.89
N GLY A 630 5.26 -22.25 23.48
CA GLY A 630 5.36 -22.01 24.91
C GLY A 630 4.55 -23.01 25.76
N PHE A 631 3.48 -23.60 25.23
CA PHE A 631 2.69 -24.62 25.92
C PHE A 631 3.46 -25.90 26.23
N TYR A 632 4.44 -26.24 25.40
CA TYR A 632 5.22 -27.48 25.53
C TYR A 632 6.59 -27.25 26.20
N HIS A 633 6.86 -26.02 26.64
CA HIS A 633 8.14 -25.68 27.24
C HIS A 633 8.32 -26.38 28.60
N PRO A 634 9.53 -26.87 28.97
CA PRO A 634 9.78 -27.53 30.25
C PRO A 634 9.52 -26.65 31.49
N SER A 635 9.82 -25.35 31.41
CA SER A 635 9.56 -24.37 32.49
C SER A 635 8.06 -24.17 32.73
N PRO A 636 7.55 -24.38 33.96
CA PRO A 636 6.16 -24.08 34.32
C PRO A 636 5.80 -22.60 34.17
N ALA A 637 6.76 -21.68 34.41
CA ALA A 637 6.52 -20.24 34.31
C ALA A 637 6.18 -19.83 32.87
N ILE A 638 6.94 -20.32 31.89
CA ILE A 638 6.67 -20.07 30.46
C ILE A 638 5.29 -20.61 30.07
N ARG A 639 4.92 -21.82 30.50
CA ARG A 639 3.58 -22.38 30.22
C ARG A 639 2.47 -21.52 30.82
N LEU A 640 2.66 -20.98 32.02
CA LEU A 640 1.70 -20.09 32.67
C LEU A 640 1.54 -18.78 31.90
N TYR A 641 2.65 -18.08 31.59
CA TYR A 641 2.60 -16.82 30.82
C TYR A 641 1.97 -17.03 29.44
N THR A 642 2.30 -18.14 28.76
CA THR A 642 1.71 -18.50 27.46
C THR A 642 0.20 -18.68 27.58
N THR A 643 -0.27 -19.39 28.62
CA THR A 643 -1.70 -19.64 28.82
C THR A 643 -2.46 -18.33 29.08
N ARG A 644 -1.95 -17.47 29.98
CA ARG A 644 -2.55 -16.15 30.25
C ARG A 644 -2.58 -15.26 29.01
N LEU A 645 -1.51 -15.26 28.21
CA LEU A 645 -1.47 -14.51 26.97
C LEU A 645 -2.55 -14.99 25.98
N PHE A 646 -2.74 -16.30 25.83
CA PHE A 646 -3.78 -16.85 24.95
C PHE A 646 -5.20 -16.57 25.46
N GLU A 647 -5.44 -16.52 26.78
CA GLU A 647 -6.73 -16.09 27.32
C GLU A 647 -7.06 -14.64 26.95
N LYS A 648 -6.06 -13.76 27.00
CA LYS A 648 -6.22 -12.35 26.59
C LYS A 648 -6.47 -12.24 25.09
N ILE A 649 -5.75 -13.03 24.28
CA ILE A 649 -5.98 -13.11 22.83
C ILE A 649 -7.40 -13.63 22.54
N GLU A 650 -7.90 -14.61 23.29
CA GLU A 650 -9.27 -15.14 23.13
C GLU A 650 -10.35 -14.09 23.41
N GLY A 651 -10.07 -13.13 24.30
CA GLY A 651 -10.97 -12.02 24.61
C GLY A 651 -11.21 -11.07 23.44
N ASN A 652 -10.23 -10.92 22.54
CA ASN A 652 -10.33 -10.07 21.37
C ASN A 652 -11.10 -10.75 20.23
N HIS A 653 -11.92 -10.00 19.48
CA HIS A 653 -12.73 -10.55 18.38
C HIS A 653 -11.91 -11.22 17.27
N ALA A 654 -10.80 -10.61 16.84
CA ALA A 654 -9.90 -11.21 15.87
C ALA A 654 -9.09 -12.34 16.50
N GLY A 655 -8.63 -12.15 17.74
CA GLY A 655 -7.84 -13.15 18.47
C GLY A 655 -8.58 -14.46 18.70
N ALA A 656 -9.88 -14.42 19.02
CA ALA A 656 -10.73 -15.61 19.11
C ALA A 656 -10.75 -16.43 17.81
N ARG A 657 -10.79 -15.76 16.64
CA ARG A 657 -10.72 -16.43 15.33
C ARG A 657 -9.34 -17.03 15.08
N TYR A 658 -8.28 -16.32 15.46
CA TYR A 658 -6.91 -16.82 15.39
C TYR A 658 -6.71 -18.10 16.22
N ILE A 659 -7.23 -18.15 17.44
CA ILE A 659 -7.13 -19.35 18.28
C ILE A 659 -7.86 -20.52 17.63
N ARG A 660 -9.06 -20.29 17.09
CA ARG A 660 -9.83 -21.32 16.36
C ARG A 660 -9.12 -21.82 15.10
N SER A 661 -8.33 -20.99 14.45
CA SER A 661 -7.55 -21.38 13.27
C SER A 661 -6.22 -22.07 13.62
N THR A 662 -5.78 -22.07 14.89
CA THR A 662 -4.58 -22.81 15.29
C THR A 662 -4.77 -24.32 15.18
N ASN A 663 -3.66 -25.06 15.11
CA ASN A 663 -3.68 -26.53 15.09
C ASN A 663 -4.43 -27.09 16.32
N PHE A 664 -5.22 -28.15 16.10
CA PHE A 664 -5.95 -28.88 17.14
C PHE A 664 -5.08 -29.24 18.36
N PHE A 665 -3.83 -29.64 18.16
CA PHE A 665 -2.91 -29.95 19.27
C PHE A 665 -2.63 -28.74 20.17
N HIS A 666 -2.53 -27.53 19.59
CA HIS A 666 -2.36 -26.30 20.35
C HIS A 666 -3.64 -25.92 21.10
N GLN A 667 -4.81 -26.13 20.49
CA GLN A 667 -6.10 -25.89 21.13
C GLN A 667 -6.33 -26.81 22.34
N CYS A 668 -5.99 -28.10 22.23
CA CYS A 668 -6.06 -29.03 23.34
C CYS A 668 -5.07 -28.68 24.45
N ALA A 669 -3.83 -28.33 24.09
CA ALA A 669 -2.81 -27.93 25.06
C ALA A 669 -3.25 -26.69 25.85
N PHE A 670 -3.78 -25.68 25.15
CA PHE A 670 -4.34 -24.48 25.76
C PHE A 670 -5.48 -24.81 26.74
N SER A 671 -6.45 -25.63 26.30
CA SER A 671 -7.61 -26.02 27.14
C SER A 671 -7.18 -26.78 28.40
N ASN A 672 -6.22 -27.70 28.27
CA ASN A 672 -5.71 -28.50 29.40
C ASN A 672 -4.91 -27.65 30.39
N LEU A 673 -4.02 -26.78 29.89
CA LEU A 673 -3.22 -25.90 30.75
C LEU A 673 -4.10 -24.85 31.44
N ARG A 674 -5.11 -24.31 30.75
CA ARG A 674 -6.09 -23.41 31.35
C ARG A 674 -6.78 -24.06 32.54
N TYR A 675 -7.24 -25.30 32.38
CA TYR A 675 -7.84 -26.04 33.50
C TYR A 675 -6.85 -26.28 34.64
N ALA A 676 -5.61 -26.67 34.31
CA ALA A 676 -4.58 -27.00 35.28
C ALA A 676 -4.09 -25.79 36.11
N PHE A 677 -4.13 -24.57 35.55
CA PHE A 677 -3.77 -23.34 36.28
C PHE A 677 -4.97 -22.63 36.93
N SER A 678 -6.19 -23.05 36.60
CA SER A 678 -7.42 -22.55 37.24
C SER A 678 -7.83 -23.35 38.48
N CYS A 679 -7.33 -24.59 38.61
CA CYS A 679 -7.48 -25.44 39.80
C CYS A 679 -6.29 -25.23 40.74
#